data_AF-A0A1Z7M0J0-F1
#
_entry.id   AF-A0A1Z7M0J0-F1
#
_cell.length_a   1.000
_cell.length_b   1.000
_cell.length_c   1.000
_cell.angle_alpha   90.00
_cell.angle_beta   90.00
_cell.angle_gamma   90.00
#
_symmetry.space_group_name_H-M   'P 1'
#
loop_
_entity.id
_entity.type
_entity.pdbx_description
1 polymer ?
#
loop_
_entity_poly.entity_id
_entity_poly.type
_entity_poly.pdbx_seq_one_letter_code
_entity_poly.pdbx_strand_id
1 'polypeptide(L)'
;MKRKKLPFGYDDPSCPERTLGATDRYLTRNGRPWIPVMGEFHFSRFRSEFWEEEIEKMKAGEVQILATYVFWIHHEEKEGEWNFEGQRNLREFLGICRKCEMPVFLRIGPWSHGECRNGGFPDWLIQKEGIEVRTDQPLYLSYVKRFFEKIYGQTDGFLWKQGGPVLGIQVENEYGHCGGLTGEAGVRHMKTIKQLAKEAGFRVPYYTATGWGGAIVPEGEMLPVLGGYCDAPWEQHIHEMPLNANYLFSHNKDDGSIGSDLQKEREQEFTYDTEKYPYFTAELGGGVQVTMHRRPVVDKKDTCAMVICKLGSGANLLGYYMYHGGTNPKGRYSTLQESKDTGYLNDLPVYSYDFQAPVGEYGRIHDVFYHLRPYHLMLKEFGSMMAETEFILPEWSAGRPEDLTSVRAALRHDEKTGSGFLFWNQYQRHAVLEEHPGEKIVVETEGKKISFPAMDLENGTYGCCPYHLSWGSLLVETSNAQLLCTLGERLVFFADDVSKVRHQIRGDESKIITLSREQAEHAWKINGKLYLAEGCICRAGDKYDLLTYSPDGQICCLPSEEKISYRCEEKHSGAEISRITEGQNYTEYEMNIQYPDKDFPENYWLIIGFDGDRAELWMDGELCGDWFYTGNDWQIGLKYFDWPKQMTIRIYPVREHVYVEKKPEQRCGIRKIHVQTEYRISLGTLE
;
A
#
# COMPACT_ATOMS: atom_id res chain seq x y z
N MET A 1 -25.02 -15.45 15.48
CA MET A 1 -24.38 -15.68 16.80
C MET A 1 -23.72 -14.39 17.31
N LYS A 2 -23.58 -14.19 18.63
CA LYS A 2 -22.77 -13.07 19.18
C LYS A 2 -21.29 -13.32 18.82
N ARG A 3 -20.63 -12.36 18.16
CA ARG A 3 -19.22 -12.48 17.72
C ARG A 3 -18.28 -12.63 18.92
N LYS A 4 -17.23 -13.43 18.80
CA LYS A 4 -16.31 -13.72 19.91
C LYS A 4 -15.34 -12.54 20.07
N LYS A 5 -15.36 -11.88 21.23
CA LYS A 5 -14.38 -10.84 21.57
C LYS A 5 -13.00 -11.49 21.75
N LEU A 6 -11.99 -10.95 21.10
CA LEU A 6 -10.59 -11.35 21.27
C LEU A 6 -9.92 -10.54 22.39
N PRO A 7 -8.84 -11.03 23.01
CA PRO A 7 -8.16 -10.36 24.11
C PRO A 7 -7.24 -9.20 23.65
N PHE A 8 -7.64 -8.50 22.58
CA PHE A 8 -6.89 -7.38 22.02
C PHE A 8 -7.70 -6.09 22.13
N GLY A 9 -7.00 -4.97 22.31
CA GLY A 9 -7.62 -3.66 22.39
C GLY A 9 -7.16 -2.79 23.55
N TYR A 10 -7.84 -1.66 23.68
CA TYR A 10 -7.67 -0.68 24.73
C TYR A 10 -9.04 -0.11 25.08
N ASP A 11 -9.40 -0.21 26.35
CA ASP A 11 -10.64 0.33 26.88
C ASP A 11 -10.28 1.32 27.98
N ASP A 12 -10.72 2.56 27.82
CA ASP A 12 -10.53 3.65 28.75
C ASP A 12 -11.87 4.36 28.92
N PRO A 13 -12.60 4.06 30.01
CA PRO A 13 -13.91 4.66 30.27
C PRO A 13 -13.86 6.20 30.37
N SER A 14 -12.68 6.79 30.63
CA SER A 14 -12.51 8.24 30.68
C SER A 14 -12.30 8.87 29.29
N CYS A 15 -11.99 8.07 28.26
CA CYS A 15 -11.81 8.52 26.89
C CYS A 15 -12.47 7.54 25.87
N PRO A 16 -13.82 7.50 25.81
CA PRO A 16 -14.55 6.57 24.93
C PRO A 16 -14.15 6.67 23.45
N GLU A 17 -13.75 7.87 23.00
CA GLU A 17 -13.35 8.18 21.62
C GLU A 17 -11.97 7.64 21.22
N ARG A 18 -11.29 6.92 22.12
CA ARG A 18 -10.02 6.24 21.86
C ARG A 18 -10.09 4.74 22.15
N THR A 19 -11.28 4.17 22.26
CA THR A 19 -11.43 2.74 22.53
C THR A 19 -11.17 1.91 21.28
N LEU A 20 -10.45 0.81 21.47
CA LEU A 20 -10.01 -0.11 20.42
C LEU A 20 -10.31 -1.55 20.88
N GLY A 21 -10.66 -2.44 19.97
CA GLY A 21 -10.86 -3.86 20.26
C GLY A 21 -10.87 -4.72 19.01
N ALA A 22 -10.83 -6.04 19.19
CA ALA A 22 -10.97 -6.98 18.07
C ALA A 22 -11.99 -8.07 18.38
N THR A 23 -12.65 -8.56 17.34
CA THR A 23 -13.44 -9.79 17.33
C THR A 23 -12.73 -10.85 16.48
N ASP A 24 -13.28 -12.06 16.46
CA ASP A 24 -12.93 -13.11 15.51
C ASP A 24 -13.15 -12.73 14.03
N ARG A 25 -13.66 -11.52 13.73
CA ARG A 25 -13.94 -11.07 12.35
C ARG A 25 -13.44 -9.70 11.97
N TYR A 26 -13.38 -8.75 12.88
CA TYR A 26 -13.03 -7.36 12.57
C TYR A 26 -12.43 -6.62 13.76
N LEU A 27 -11.79 -5.49 13.47
CA LEU A 27 -11.42 -4.52 14.48
C LEU A 27 -12.63 -3.68 14.88
N THR A 28 -12.57 -3.07 16.06
CA THR A 28 -13.53 -2.09 16.54
C THR A 28 -12.81 -0.82 16.93
N ARG A 29 -13.43 0.31 16.63
CA ARG A 29 -12.99 1.66 17.01
C ARG A 29 -14.18 2.41 17.58
N ASN A 30 -14.04 2.96 18.78
CA ASN A 30 -15.10 3.71 19.47
C ASN A 30 -16.40 2.89 19.59
N GLY A 31 -16.25 1.59 19.88
CA GLY A 31 -17.36 0.64 20.02
C GLY A 31 -18.03 0.21 18.70
N ARG A 32 -17.57 0.66 17.53
CA ARG A 32 -18.15 0.31 16.23
C ARG A 32 -17.22 -0.63 15.44
N PRO A 33 -17.76 -1.57 14.64
CA PRO A 33 -16.97 -2.35 13.68
C PRO A 33 -16.18 -1.45 12.74
N TRP A 34 -14.98 -1.87 12.37
CA TRP A 34 -14.03 -1.08 11.60
C TRP A 34 -13.28 -1.97 10.61
N ILE A 35 -13.28 -1.57 9.34
CA ILE A 35 -12.38 -2.07 8.29
C ILE A 35 -11.42 -0.94 7.94
N PRO A 36 -10.24 -0.87 8.58
CA PRO A 36 -9.25 0.13 8.23
C PRO A 36 -8.62 -0.16 6.87
N VAL A 37 -8.28 0.91 6.18
CA VAL A 37 -7.23 0.90 5.17
C VAL A 37 -5.91 1.28 5.85
N MET A 38 -4.89 0.45 5.67
CA MET A 38 -3.54 0.63 6.19
C MET A 38 -2.56 0.76 5.03
N GLY A 39 -1.64 1.71 5.09
CA GLY A 39 -0.61 1.91 4.07
C GLY A 39 0.78 1.95 4.67
N GLU A 40 1.71 1.18 4.09
CA GLU A 40 3.13 1.21 4.48
C GLU A 40 3.82 2.46 3.92
N PHE A 41 4.56 3.16 4.78
CA PHE A 41 5.48 4.24 4.43
C PHE A 41 6.72 4.17 5.33
N HIS A 42 7.90 3.92 4.76
CA HIS A 42 9.15 3.87 5.51
C HIS A 42 9.72 5.28 5.70
N PHE A 43 9.49 5.90 6.87
CA PHE A 43 9.94 7.27 7.14
C PHE A 43 11.44 7.47 6.91
N SER A 44 12.25 6.45 7.22
CA SER A 44 13.71 6.49 7.03
C SER A 44 14.16 6.43 5.57
N ARG A 45 13.25 6.16 4.62
CA ARG A 45 13.48 6.21 3.17
C ARG A 45 12.95 7.51 2.54
N PHE A 46 12.64 8.54 3.31
CA PHE A 46 12.13 9.80 2.75
C PHE A 46 12.59 11.01 3.56
N ARG A 47 12.85 12.14 2.89
CA ARG A 47 13.31 13.38 3.53
C ARG A 47 12.32 13.85 4.61
N SER A 48 12.87 14.18 5.78
CA SER A 48 12.12 14.56 6.98
C SER A 48 11.25 15.81 6.79
N GLU A 49 11.72 16.76 5.99
CA GLU A 49 11.03 18.04 5.75
C GLU A 49 9.67 17.87 5.05
N PHE A 50 9.43 16.72 4.42
CA PHE A 50 8.24 16.48 3.59
C PHE A 50 7.28 15.44 4.20
N TRP A 51 7.60 14.85 5.36
CA TRP A 51 6.76 13.81 5.97
C TRP A 51 5.30 14.23 6.18
N GLU A 52 5.06 15.48 6.59
CA GLU A 52 3.69 15.98 6.77
C GLU A 52 2.91 15.98 5.45
N GLU A 53 3.52 16.46 4.37
CA GLU A 53 2.90 16.49 3.04
C GLU A 53 2.56 15.06 2.57
N GLU A 54 3.48 14.12 2.70
CA GLU A 54 3.25 12.73 2.27
C GLU A 54 2.20 12.01 3.13
N ILE A 55 2.16 12.25 4.44
CA ILE A 55 1.11 11.69 5.30
C ILE A 55 -0.27 12.25 4.92
N GLU A 56 -0.37 13.55 4.58
CA GLU A 56 -1.63 14.13 4.11
C GLU A 56 -2.04 13.62 2.71
N LYS A 57 -1.09 13.28 1.82
CA LYS A 57 -1.39 12.56 0.56
C LYS A 57 -1.93 11.16 0.84
N MET A 58 -1.32 10.40 1.77
CA MET A 58 -1.86 9.09 2.18
C MET A 58 -3.30 9.22 2.72
N LYS A 59 -3.59 10.25 3.52
CA LYS A 59 -4.94 10.55 4.01
C LYS A 59 -5.90 10.93 2.87
N ALA A 60 -5.43 11.67 1.86
CA ALA A 60 -6.22 11.97 0.67
C ALA A 60 -6.58 10.70 -0.12
N GLY A 61 -5.72 9.67 -0.05
CA GLY A 61 -5.98 8.31 -0.52
C GLY A 61 -6.87 7.47 0.41
N GLU A 62 -7.44 8.09 1.45
CA GLU A 62 -8.29 7.49 2.48
C GLU A 62 -7.61 6.40 3.34
N VAL A 63 -6.27 6.44 3.42
CA VAL A 63 -5.51 5.63 4.38
C VAL A 63 -5.83 6.09 5.81
N GLN A 64 -6.16 5.14 6.67
CA GLN A 64 -6.59 5.38 8.06
C GLN A 64 -5.57 4.91 9.10
N ILE A 65 -4.57 4.13 8.70
CA ILE A 65 -3.48 3.65 9.53
C ILE A 65 -2.19 3.69 8.70
N LEU A 66 -1.13 4.26 9.26
CA LEU A 66 0.21 4.20 8.67
C LEU A 66 0.98 3.03 9.30
N ALA A 67 1.54 2.17 8.45
CA ALA A 67 2.49 1.15 8.88
C ALA A 67 3.93 1.59 8.53
N THR A 68 4.89 1.29 9.40
CA THR A 68 6.29 1.62 9.11
C THR A 68 7.27 0.70 9.82
N TYR A 69 8.31 0.26 9.11
CA TYR A 69 9.47 -0.41 9.69
C TYR A 69 10.43 0.55 10.39
N VAL A 70 11.00 0.08 11.50
CA VAL A 70 12.19 0.63 12.14
C VAL A 70 13.37 -0.30 11.87
N PHE A 71 14.12 -0.06 10.79
CA PHE A 71 15.25 -0.89 10.42
C PHE A 71 16.43 -0.68 11.38
N TRP A 72 16.91 -1.73 12.04
CA TRP A 72 17.98 -1.61 13.03
C TRP A 72 19.27 -1.04 12.41
N ILE A 73 19.67 -1.50 11.23
CA ILE A 73 20.85 -1.00 10.51
C ILE A 73 20.73 0.48 10.17
N HIS A 74 19.53 1.02 9.92
CA HIS A 74 19.39 2.48 9.70
C HIS A 74 19.72 3.29 10.95
N HIS A 75 19.60 2.70 12.14
CA HIS A 75 19.80 3.39 13.42
C HIS A 75 21.09 3.01 14.15
N GLU A 76 21.74 1.89 13.82
CA GLU A 76 22.98 1.44 14.47
C GLU A 76 23.89 0.70 13.46
N GLU A 77 24.33 1.38 12.38
CA GLU A 77 25.21 0.80 11.36
C GLU A 77 26.53 0.27 11.94
N LYS A 78 27.00 0.85 13.06
CA LYS A 78 28.14 0.40 13.85
C LYS A 78 27.75 0.22 15.31
N GLU A 79 28.21 -0.87 15.94
CA GLU A 79 27.84 -1.24 17.31
C GLU A 79 28.06 -0.07 18.28
N GLY A 80 27.00 0.36 18.98
CA GLY A 80 27.01 1.44 19.95
C GLY A 80 26.85 2.85 19.38
N GLU A 81 26.95 3.05 18.07
CA GLU A 81 26.78 4.35 17.40
C GLU A 81 25.34 4.52 16.90
N TRP A 82 24.46 5.00 17.77
CA TRP A 82 23.04 5.20 17.46
C TRP A 82 22.77 6.51 16.72
N ASN A 83 21.94 6.49 15.68
CA ASN A 83 21.51 7.66 14.92
C ASN A 83 19.97 7.75 14.81
N PHE A 84 19.41 8.83 15.36
CA PHE A 84 18.00 9.20 15.26
C PHE A 84 17.83 10.65 14.79
N GLU A 85 18.72 11.13 13.92
CA GLU A 85 18.70 12.49 13.36
C GLU A 85 18.20 12.49 11.90
N GLY A 86 17.73 13.66 11.42
CA GLY A 86 17.20 13.83 10.06
C GLY A 86 16.10 12.82 9.73
N GLN A 87 16.17 12.18 8.56
CA GLN A 87 15.20 11.16 8.17
C GLN A 87 15.20 9.89 9.05
N ARG A 88 16.17 9.71 9.95
CA ARG A 88 16.19 8.62 10.94
C ARG A 88 15.50 9.01 12.25
N ASN A 89 14.92 10.21 12.36
CA ASN A 89 14.28 10.70 13.57
C ASN A 89 12.86 10.14 13.78
N LEU A 90 12.76 8.98 14.44
CA LEU A 90 11.49 8.34 14.76
C LEU A 90 10.58 9.19 15.65
N ARG A 91 11.15 9.94 16.61
CA ARG A 91 10.37 10.76 17.55
C ARG A 91 9.67 11.92 16.83
N GLU A 92 10.38 12.60 15.94
CA GLU A 92 9.81 13.68 15.13
C GLU A 92 8.75 13.15 14.15
N PHE A 93 9.04 12.04 13.47
CA PHE A 93 8.08 11.39 12.59
C PHE A 93 6.77 11.05 13.32
N LEU A 94 6.84 10.43 14.50
CA LEU A 94 5.64 10.15 15.32
C LEU A 94 4.94 11.42 15.81
N GLY A 95 5.69 12.50 16.02
CA GLY A 95 5.15 13.84 16.27
C GLY A 95 4.30 14.37 15.12
N ILE A 96 4.78 14.19 13.89
CA ILE A 96 4.06 14.56 12.67
C ILE A 96 2.85 13.64 12.48
N CYS A 97 2.97 12.32 12.65
CA CYS A 97 1.81 11.42 12.61
C CYS A 97 0.73 11.84 13.61
N ARG A 98 1.10 12.27 14.83
CA ARG A 98 0.15 12.83 15.80
C ARG A 98 -0.51 14.11 15.28
N LYS A 99 0.28 15.06 14.74
CA LYS A 99 -0.23 16.32 14.17
C LYS A 99 -1.22 16.06 13.03
N CYS A 100 -0.92 15.08 12.17
CA CYS A 100 -1.77 14.64 11.08
C CYS A 100 -2.93 13.74 11.53
N GLU A 101 -3.04 13.41 12.82
CA GLU A 101 -4.03 12.48 13.37
C GLU A 101 -3.99 11.10 12.70
N MET A 102 -2.81 10.68 12.23
CA MET A 102 -2.56 9.40 11.58
C MET A 102 -2.18 8.35 12.64
N PRO A 103 -3.03 7.34 12.91
CA PRO A 103 -2.66 6.22 13.75
C PRO A 103 -1.55 5.37 13.12
N VAL A 104 -0.70 4.77 13.95
CA VAL A 104 0.50 4.06 13.51
C VAL A 104 0.51 2.61 14.00
N PHE A 105 0.79 1.68 13.07
CA PHE A 105 1.33 0.36 13.34
C PHE A 105 2.85 0.43 13.17
N LEU A 106 3.59 0.36 14.29
CA LEU A 106 5.05 0.43 14.26
C LEU A 106 5.63 -0.98 14.21
N ARG A 107 6.38 -1.29 13.16
CA ARG A 107 6.99 -2.61 12.95
C ARG A 107 8.46 -2.55 13.39
N ILE A 108 8.75 -3.10 14.56
CA ILE A 108 10.02 -2.85 15.28
C ILE A 108 11.10 -3.90 15.05
N GLY A 109 10.85 -4.89 14.18
CA GLY A 109 11.77 -6.00 13.95
C GLY A 109 11.81 -7.00 15.12
N PRO A 110 12.95 -7.66 15.41
CA PRO A 110 14.31 -7.17 15.10
C PRO A 110 14.76 -7.36 13.66
N TRP A 111 14.18 -8.34 12.96
CA TRP A 111 14.31 -8.53 11.52
C TRP A 111 13.04 -8.01 10.83
N SER A 112 13.20 -7.20 9.80
CA SER A 112 12.12 -6.53 9.07
C SER A 112 11.96 -7.03 7.64
N HIS A 113 12.98 -7.68 7.08
CA HIS A 113 13.13 -7.84 5.62
C HIS A 113 13.13 -6.47 4.93
N GLY A 114 12.01 -6.10 4.30
CA GLY A 114 11.74 -4.82 3.68
C GLY A 114 12.75 -4.41 2.62
N GLU A 115 13.31 -5.42 1.93
CA GLU A 115 14.34 -5.24 0.91
C GLU A 115 15.54 -4.44 1.42
N CYS A 116 15.76 -4.51 2.74
CA CYS A 116 16.84 -3.83 3.43
C CYS A 116 18.02 -4.80 3.60
N ARG A 117 19.23 -4.26 3.58
CA ARG A 117 20.46 -5.01 3.87
C ARG A 117 20.31 -5.83 5.16
N ASN A 118 20.63 -7.14 5.09
CA ASN A 118 20.44 -8.13 6.17
C ASN A 118 19.02 -8.16 6.77
N GLY A 119 18.01 -7.73 6.01
CA GLY A 119 16.63 -7.56 6.43
C GLY A 119 16.49 -6.63 7.61
N GLY A 120 17.35 -5.61 7.67
CA GLY A 120 17.39 -4.62 8.72
C GLY A 120 18.41 -4.89 9.82
N PHE A 121 19.07 -6.06 9.89
CA PHE A 121 20.13 -6.28 10.87
C PHE A 121 21.42 -5.50 10.54
N PRO A 122 22.12 -4.92 11.53
CA PRO A 122 23.41 -4.32 11.28
C PRO A 122 24.48 -5.34 10.86
N ASP A 123 25.39 -4.95 9.97
CA ASP A 123 26.50 -5.79 9.50
C ASP A 123 27.32 -6.36 10.67
N TRP A 124 27.60 -5.54 11.69
CA TRP A 124 28.38 -5.96 12.85
C TRP A 124 27.69 -7.06 13.67
N LEU A 125 26.36 -7.15 13.64
CA LEU A 125 25.61 -8.20 14.34
C LEU A 125 25.73 -9.53 13.58
N ILE A 126 25.58 -9.48 12.25
CA ILE A 126 25.69 -10.65 11.36
C ILE A 126 27.10 -11.23 11.38
N GLN A 127 28.11 -10.38 11.43
CA GLN A 127 29.53 -10.79 11.43
C GLN A 127 30.04 -11.23 12.81
N LYS A 128 29.23 -11.12 13.86
CA LYS A 128 29.68 -11.38 15.23
C LYS A 128 29.77 -12.87 15.52
N GLU A 129 30.97 -13.32 15.88
CA GLU A 129 31.19 -14.73 16.24
C GLU A 129 30.32 -15.16 17.42
N GLY A 130 29.74 -16.36 17.31
CA GLY A 130 28.94 -16.96 18.36
C GLY A 130 27.57 -16.30 18.54
N ILE A 131 27.03 -15.59 17.54
CA ILE A 131 25.64 -15.12 17.52
C ILE A 131 24.82 -15.92 16.50
N GLU A 132 23.69 -16.43 16.95
CA GLU A 132 22.68 -17.04 16.09
C GLU A 132 21.42 -16.15 16.12
N VAL A 133 21.27 -15.32 15.09
CA VAL A 133 20.15 -14.37 15.00
C VAL A 133 18.82 -15.09 14.85
N ARG A 134 17.74 -14.44 15.28
CA ARG A 134 16.35 -14.95 15.16
C ARG A 134 16.11 -16.26 15.93
N THR A 135 16.82 -16.43 17.05
CA THR A 135 16.68 -17.56 18.00
C THR A 135 16.61 -17.06 19.44
N ASP A 136 16.38 -17.96 20.41
CA ASP A 136 16.43 -17.62 21.84
C ASP A 136 17.86 -17.57 22.42
N GLN A 137 18.89 -17.46 21.57
CA GLN A 137 20.26 -17.36 22.05
C GLN A 137 20.45 -16.13 22.96
N PRO A 138 20.98 -16.28 24.20
CA PRO A 138 21.04 -15.19 25.17
C PRO A 138 21.78 -13.93 24.71
N LEU A 139 22.88 -14.09 23.97
CA LEU A 139 23.67 -12.96 23.48
C LEU A 139 22.89 -12.17 22.42
N TYR A 140 22.28 -12.84 21.44
CA TYR A 140 21.36 -12.22 20.48
C TYR A 140 20.21 -11.47 21.18
N LEU A 141 19.51 -12.13 22.11
CA LEU A 141 18.39 -11.51 22.83
C LEU A 141 18.82 -10.28 23.65
N SER A 142 20.06 -10.23 24.16
CA SER A 142 20.58 -9.05 24.84
C SER A 142 20.71 -7.84 23.93
N TYR A 143 21.08 -8.06 22.66
CA TYR A 143 21.15 -7.01 21.64
C TYR A 143 19.76 -6.57 21.18
N VAL A 144 18.84 -7.52 20.99
CA VAL A 144 17.43 -7.23 20.70
C VAL A 144 16.82 -6.36 21.80
N LYS A 145 17.06 -6.71 23.07
CA LYS A 145 16.59 -5.93 24.21
C LYS A 145 17.13 -4.50 24.15
N ARG A 146 18.43 -4.31 23.92
CA ARG A 146 19.06 -2.99 23.77
C ARG A 146 18.43 -2.19 22.62
N PHE A 147 18.17 -2.84 21.49
CA PHE A 147 17.51 -2.21 20.34
C PHE A 147 16.10 -1.74 20.67
N PHE A 148 15.28 -2.61 21.29
CA PHE A 148 13.92 -2.25 21.71
C PHE A 148 13.90 -1.13 22.76
N GLU A 149 14.84 -1.11 23.71
CA GLU A 149 14.98 0.00 24.67
C GLU A 149 15.30 1.33 23.96
N LYS A 150 16.14 1.30 22.92
CA LYS A 150 16.48 2.49 22.12
C LYS A 150 15.31 2.99 21.29
N ILE A 151 14.57 2.10 20.64
CA ILE A 151 13.32 2.47 19.95
C ILE A 151 12.32 3.02 20.97
N TYR A 152 12.15 2.36 22.12
CA TYR A 152 11.19 2.82 23.12
C TYR A 152 11.49 4.24 23.60
N GLY A 153 12.77 4.61 23.79
CA GLY A 153 13.15 6.00 24.11
C GLY A 153 12.66 7.04 23.08
N GLN A 154 12.53 6.66 21.80
CA GLN A 154 11.97 7.52 20.75
C GLN A 154 10.44 7.53 20.72
N THR A 155 9.80 6.45 21.19
CA THR A 155 8.34 6.26 21.14
C THR A 155 7.63 6.59 22.45
N ASP A 156 8.37 6.81 23.55
CA ASP A 156 7.75 7.17 24.83
C ASP A 156 6.94 8.48 24.71
N GLY A 157 5.74 8.45 25.25
CA GLY A 157 4.70 9.46 25.07
C GLY A 157 3.89 9.31 23.78
N PHE A 158 4.26 8.44 22.83
CA PHE A 158 3.54 8.23 21.57
C PHE A 158 2.69 6.95 21.50
N LEU A 159 2.71 6.11 22.53
CA LEU A 159 1.81 4.94 22.55
C LEU A 159 0.36 5.38 22.65
N TRP A 160 -0.56 4.60 22.07
CA TRP A 160 -1.99 4.92 22.05
C TRP A 160 -2.56 5.16 23.45
N LYS A 161 -2.13 4.36 24.42
CA LYS A 161 -2.50 4.46 25.85
C LYS A 161 -1.95 5.71 26.54
N GLN A 162 -0.95 6.35 25.97
CA GLN A 162 -0.37 7.62 26.42
C GLN A 162 -0.97 8.82 25.65
N GLY A 163 -2.01 8.60 24.83
CA GLY A 163 -2.60 9.63 23.97
C GLY A 163 -1.89 9.83 22.64
N GLY A 164 -0.91 9.00 22.28
CA GLY A 164 -0.19 9.10 21.02
C GLY A 164 -0.79 8.29 19.86
N PRO A 165 -0.14 8.30 18.68
CA PRO A 165 -0.65 7.65 17.48
C PRO A 165 -0.41 6.13 17.42
N VAL A 166 0.55 5.57 18.18
CA VAL A 166 0.98 4.17 18.02
C VAL A 166 -0.03 3.21 18.63
N LEU A 167 -0.93 2.65 17.81
CA LEU A 167 -1.99 1.73 18.22
C LEU A 167 -1.60 0.26 18.19
N GLY A 168 -0.50 -0.08 17.53
CA GLY A 168 -0.08 -1.45 17.37
C GLY A 168 1.42 -1.60 17.11
N ILE A 169 1.92 -2.78 17.44
CA ILE A 169 3.30 -3.19 17.22
C ILE A 169 3.32 -4.50 16.45
N GLN A 170 4.07 -4.55 15.36
CA GLN A 170 4.48 -5.82 14.77
C GLN A 170 5.87 -6.17 15.30
N VAL A 171 6.04 -7.42 15.73
CA VAL A 171 7.35 -7.97 16.10
C VAL A 171 7.72 -9.08 15.14
N GLU A 172 9.02 -9.17 14.85
CA GLU A 172 9.53 -10.04 13.79
C GLU A 172 8.88 -9.76 12.42
N ASN A 173 9.34 -10.46 11.38
CA ASN A 173 8.70 -10.46 10.08
C ASN A 173 8.85 -11.83 9.42
N GLU A 174 7.77 -12.39 8.87
CA GLU A 174 7.79 -13.68 8.15
C GLU A 174 8.51 -14.81 8.91
N TYR A 175 8.46 -14.79 10.25
CA TYR A 175 9.22 -15.71 11.09
C TYR A 175 8.71 -17.14 10.96
N GLY A 176 9.58 -18.08 10.61
CA GLY A 176 9.27 -19.47 10.27
C GLY A 176 9.13 -19.70 8.76
N HIS A 177 8.69 -18.68 8.01
CA HIS A 177 8.58 -18.72 6.55
C HIS A 177 9.91 -18.29 5.88
N CYS A 178 10.35 -17.06 6.13
CA CYS A 178 11.62 -16.52 5.65
C CYS A 178 12.73 -16.72 6.70
N GLY A 179 12.97 -17.96 7.13
CA GLY A 179 13.93 -18.30 8.18
C GLY A 179 13.40 -18.14 9.61
N GLY A 180 14.25 -18.39 10.61
CA GLY A 180 13.85 -18.51 12.02
C GLY A 180 13.58 -19.96 12.44
N LEU A 181 13.07 -20.14 13.66
CA LEU A 181 12.70 -21.44 14.22
C LEU A 181 11.23 -21.77 13.90
N THR A 182 10.93 -23.05 13.72
CA THR A 182 9.56 -23.54 13.50
C THR A 182 8.99 -24.25 14.74
N GLY A 183 7.72 -24.66 14.67
CA GLY A 183 7.04 -25.42 15.72
C GLY A 183 7.05 -24.74 17.09
N GLU A 184 7.12 -25.54 18.16
CA GLU A 184 7.09 -25.04 19.54
C GLU A 184 8.24 -24.09 19.86
N ALA A 185 9.41 -24.30 19.24
CA ALA A 185 10.57 -23.44 19.44
C ALA A 185 10.34 -22.06 18.83
N GLY A 186 9.75 -21.98 17.64
CA GLY A 186 9.36 -20.72 17.03
C GLY A 186 8.28 -19.98 17.81
N VAL A 187 7.25 -20.71 18.30
CA VAL A 187 6.20 -20.11 19.15
C VAL A 187 6.80 -19.52 20.42
N ARG A 188 7.75 -20.22 21.04
CA ARG A 188 8.48 -19.71 22.23
C ARG A 188 9.24 -18.44 21.88
N HIS A 189 9.97 -18.43 20.77
CA HIS A 189 10.76 -17.28 20.34
C HIS A 189 9.89 -16.04 20.12
N MET A 190 8.80 -16.16 19.37
CA MET A 190 7.86 -15.04 19.13
C MET A 190 7.29 -14.48 20.44
N LYS A 191 6.99 -15.35 21.43
CA LYS A 191 6.59 -14.92 22.78
C LYS A 191 7.72 -14.21 23.52
N THR A 192 8.95 -14.70 23.42
CA THR A 192 10.15 -14.05 24.00
C THR A 192 10.34 -12.65 23.43
N ILE A 193 10.31 -12.48 22.10
CA ILE A 193 10.46 -11.17 21.44
C ILE A 193 9.35 -10.20 21.88
N LYS A 194 8.10 -10.65 21.91
CA LYS A 194 6.98 -9.84 22.43
C LYS A 194 7.19 -9.42 23.88
N GLN A 195 7.69 -10.33 24.71
CA GLN A 195 7.97 -10.07 26.11
C GLN A 195 9.08 -9.03 26.28
N LEU A 196 10.17 -9.11 25.49
CA LEU A 196 11.22 -8.08 25.46
C LEU A 196 10.67 -6.72 25.03
N ALA A 197 9.79 -6.66 24.03
CA ALA A 197 9.13 -5.41 23.65
C ALA A 197 8.28 -4.83 24.79
N LYS A 198 7.52 -5.67 25.50
CA LYS A 198 6.74 -5.25 26.68
C LYS A 198 7.60 -4.77 27.83
N GLU A 199 8.75 -5.40 28.06
CA GLU A 199 9.72 -5.00 29.08
C GLU A 199 10.37 -3.66 28.76
N ALA A 200 10.67 -3.39 27.48
CA ALA A 200 11.14 -2.09 27.04
C ALA A 200 10.10 -0.98 27.27
N GLY A 201 8.81 -1.32 27.17
CA GLY A 201 7.70 -0.40 27.49
C GLY A 201 6.57 -0.39 26.46
N PHE A 202 6.68 -1.15 25.37
CA PHE A 202 5.63 -1.26 24.36
C PHE A 202 4.40 -1.96 24.94
N ARG A 203 3.44 -1.18 25.46
CA ARG A 203 2.17 -1.69 25.98
C ARG A 203 1.03 -1.17 25.12
N VAL A 204 0.91 -1.74 23.93
CA VAL A 204 -0.04 -1.30 22.88
C VAL A 204 -1.34 -2.12 22.86
N PRO A 205 -2.42 -1.57 22.26
CA PRO A 205 -3.67 -2.30 22.02
C PRO A 205 -3.51 -3.59 21.20
N TYR A 206 -2.69 -3.55 20.15
CA TYR A 206 -2.54 -4.65 19.20
C TYR A 206 -1.09 -5.08 19.04
N TYR A 207 -0.88 -6.39 19.02
CA TYR A 207 0.33 -7.00 18.50
C TYR A 207 -0.02 -7.80 17.25
N THR A 208 0.76 -7.67 16.20
CA THR A 208 0.61 -8.47 14.96
C THR A 208 1.83 -9.31 14.69
N ALA A 209 1.63 -10.37 13.90
CA ALA A 209 2.67 -11.17 13.29
C ALA A 209 2.22 -11.61 11.89
N THR A 210 3.17 -11.70 10.97
CA THR A 210 2.97 -12.33 9.67
C THR A 210 2.40 -13.75 9.82
N GLY A 211 1.37 -14.07 9.04
CA GLY A 211 0.71 -15.37 9.09
C GLY A 211 0.69 -16.15 7.77
N TRP A 212 1.35 -15.71 6.70
CA TRP A 212 1.40 -16.44 5.42
C TRP A 212 2.56 -17.44 5.38
N GLY A 213 2.51 -18.38 4.44
CA GLY A 213 3.64 -19.28 4.12
C GLY A 213 4.10 -20.19 5.27
N GLY A 214 3.25 -20.45 6.26
CA GLY A 214 3.62 -21.21 7.46
C GLY A 214 4.34 -20.40 8.54
N ALA A 215 4.32 -19.06 8.45
CA ALA A 215 4.87 -18.21 9.49
C ALA A 215 4.23 -18.45 10.88
N ILE A 216 5.02 -18.27 11.94
CA ILE A 216 4.64 -18.54 13.33
C ILE A 216 3.76 -17.42 13.88
N VAL A 217 2.51 -17.75 14.23
CA VAL A 217 1.61 -16.85 14.95
C VAL A 217 1.22 -17.47 16.30
N PRO A 218 1.73 -16.97 17.43
CA PRO A 218 1.34 -17.49 18.73
C PRO A 218 -0.13 -17.14 19.06
N GLU A 219 -1.00 -18.16 19.09
CA GLU A 219 -2.43 -17.97 19.36
C GLU A 219 -2.67 -17.24 20.70
N GLY A 220 -3.62 -16.30 20.70
CA GLY A 220 -4.02 -15.48 21.83
C GLY A 220 -3.05 -14.34 22.16
N GLU A 221 -1.87 -14.33 21.54
CA GLU A 221 -0.84 -13.32 21.78
C GLU A 221 -0.78 -12.27 20.67
N MET A 222 -1.01 -12.65 19.42
CA MET A 222 -0.84 -11.77 18.26
C MET A 222 -1.97 -11.97 17.26
N LEU A 223 -2.32 -10.90 16.53
CA LEU A 223 -3.22 -10.95 15.39
C LEU A 223 -2.42 -11.35 14.13
N PRO A 224 -2.84 -12.39 13.40
CA PRO A 224 -2.23 -12.73 12.13
C PRO A 224 -2.53 -11.64 11.10
N VAL A 225 -1.54 -11.32 10.27
CA VAL A 225 -1.71 -10.48 9.08
C VAL A 225 -1.16 -11.18 7.85
N LEU A 226 -1.84 -11.00 6.72
CA LEU A 226 -1.60 -11.69 5.45
C LEU A 226 -1.15 -10.74 4.34
N GLY A 227 -0.73 -11.29 3.21
CA GLY A 227 -0.28 -10.51 2.06
C GLY A 227 -0.85 -11.01 0.74
N GLY A 228 -0.44 -10.37 -0.34
CA GLY A 228 -0.71 -10.84 -1.70
C GLY A 228 -0.10 -9.89 -2.72
N TYR A 229 0.55 -10.43 -3.76
CA TYR A 229 1.15 -9.62 -4.83
C TYR A 229 0.69 -10.08 -6.21
N CYS A 230 0.70 -9.15 -7.18
CA CYS A 230 0.35 -9.44 -8.57
C CYS A 230 1.45 -10.19 -9.34
N ASP A 231 2.70 -10.05 -8.92
CA ASP A 231 3.90 -10.72 -9.44
C ASP A 231 4.91 -10.93 -8.29
N ALA A 232 5.97 -11.70 -8.52
CA ALA A 232 6.98 -12.08 -7.54
C ALA A 232 8.41 -11.77 -8.04
N PRO A 233 8.88 -10.51 -7.99
CA PRO A 233 10.20 -10.12 -8.51
C PRO A 233 11.41 -10.85 -7.87
N TRP A 234 11.22 -11.41 -6.68
CA TRP A 234 12.21 -12.20 -5.94
C TRP A 234 12.39 -13.63 -6.48
N GLU A 235 11.49 -14.12 -7.35
CA GLU A 235 11.66 -15.42 -8.00
C GLU A 235 12.96 -15.49 -8.82
N GLN A 236 13.64 -16.62 -8.76
CA GLN A 236 14.98 -16.77 -9.36
C GLN A 236 14.93 -17.07 -10.88
N HIS A 237 13.79 -17.49 -11.40
CA HIS A 237 13.62 -17.75 -12.82
C HIS A 237 13.34 -16.46 -13.62
N ILE A 238 13.72 -16.43 -14.89
CA ILE A 238 13.59 -15.25 -15.76
C ILE A 238 12.47 -15.38 -16.82
N HIS A 239 11.43 -16.16 -16.53
CA HIS A 239 10.20 -16.20 -17.33
C HIS A 239 9.02 -15.55 -16.61
N GLU A 240 7.93 -15.37 -17.36
CA GLU A 240 6.65 -14.88 -16.85
C GLU A 240 6.12 -15.79 -15.73
N MET A 241 5.40 -15.20 -14.76
CA MET A 241 4.75 -15.95 -13.69
C MET A 241 3.55 -16.72 -14.23
N PRO A 242 3.20 -17.87 -13.62
CA PRO A 242 1.91 -18.49 -13.85
C PRO A 242 0.75 -17.57 -13.44
N LEU A 243 -0.46 -17.92 -13.89
CA LEU A 243 -1.69 -17.22 -13.55
C LEU A 243 -1.92 -17.23 -12.03
N ASN A 244 -2.36 -16.09 -11.51
CA ASN A 244 -2.27 -15.79 -10.08
C ASN A 244 -3.61 -15.98 -9.36
N ALA A 245 -3.60 -16.75 -8.26
CA ALA A 245 -4.78 -17.02 -7.43
C ALA A 245 -5.32 -15.80 -6.67
N ASN A 246 -4.53 -14.72 -6.57
CA ASN A 246 -4.98 -13.46 -6.00
C ASN A 246 -6.11 -12.77 -6.79
N TYR A 247 -6.37 -13.23 -8.03
CA TYR A 247 -7.50 -12.78 -8.86
C TYR A 247 -8.76 -13.67 -8.73
N LEU A 248 -8.84 -14.49 -7.69
CA LEU A 248 -10.01 -15.29 -7.35
C LEU A 248 -10.59 -14.89 -5.99
N PHE A 249 -11.91 -15.07 -5.84
CA PHE A 249 -12.52 -15.14 -4.52
C PHE A 249 -12.26 -16.51 -3.92
N SER A 250 -11.75 -16.58 -2.69
CA SER A 250 -11.26 -17.85 -2.13
C SER A 250 -11.34 -17.92 -0.61
N HIS A 251 -11.62 -19.12 -0.10
CA HIS A 251 -11.43 -19.44 1.32
C HIS A 251 -9.95 -19.59 1.69
N ASN A 252 -9.08 -19.89 0.71
CA ASN A 252 -7.64 -19.87 0.92
C ASN A 252 -7.16 -18.41 0.96
N LYS A 253 -6.66 -18.01 2.12
CA LYS A 253 -6.19 -16.65 2.40
C LYS A 253 -4.68 -16.50 2.19
N ASP A 254 -3.97 -17.60 1.95
CA ASP A 254 -2.51 -17.62 1.83
C ASP A 254 -2.03 -17.20 0.43
N ASP A 255 -0.85 -16.60 0.37
CA ASP A 255 -0.09 -16.39 -0.86
C ASP A 255 1.31 -16.95 -0.67
N GLY A 256 1.50 -18.19 -1.14
CA GLY A 256 2.77 -18.89 -0.99
C GLY A 256 3.89 -18.40 -1.91
N SER A 257 3.65 -17.39 -2.75
CA SER A 257 4.72 -16.80 -3.57
C SER A 257 5.55 -15.78 -2.81
N ILE A 258 5.01 -15.14 -1.78
CA ILE A 258 5.68 -14.07 -1.04
C ILE A 258 6.95 -14.62 -0.37
N GLY A 259 8.11 -13.98 -0.57
CA GLY A 259 9.37 -14.38 0.06
C GLY A 259 9.82 -15.83 -0.26
N SER A 260 9.33 -16.41 -1.36
CA SER A 260 9.60 -17.80 -1.76
C SER A 260 11.09 -18.08 -1.97
N ASP A 261 11.87 -17.06 -2.26
CA ASP A 261 13.32 -17.13 -2.44
C ASP A 261 14.07 -17.37 -1.12
N LEU A 262 13.52 -16.91 0.01
CA LEU A 262 14.07 -17.14 1.35
C LEU A 262 13.45 -18.34 2.07
N GLN A 263 12.46 -19.00 1.47
CA GLN A 263 11.75 -20.14 2.05
C GLN A 263 12.63 -21.39 2.02
N LYS A 264 12.85 -22.03 3.18
CA LYS A 264 13.68 -23.24 3.29
C LYS A 264 12.92 -24.53 2.95
N GLU A 265 11.68 -24.67 3.41
CA GLU A 265 10.77 -25.77 3.11
C GLU A 265 9.32 -25.24 3.08
N ARG A 266 8.48 -25.73 2.15
CA ARG A 266 7.11 -25.24 1.99
C ARG A 266 6.16 -25.96 2.95
N GLU A 267 6.01 -25.46 4.16
CA GLU A 267 4.90 -25.83 5.04
C GLU A 267 3.65 -25.07 4.59
N GLN A 268 2.70 -25.76 3.92
CA GLN A 268 1.49 -25.13 3.39
C GLN A 268 0.40 -24.86 4.45
N GLU A 269 0.63 -25.22 5.71
CA GLU A 269 -0.37 -25.11 6.77
C GLU A 269 -0.12 -23.89 7.66
N PHE A 270 -1.18 -23.12 7.90
CA PHE A 270 -1.16 -22.05 8.89
C PHE A 270 -0.81 -22.60 10.28
N THR A 271 0.04 -21.88 11.01
CA THR A 271 0.45 -22.28 12.37
C THR A 271 -0.54 -21.85 13.46
N TYR A 272 -1.68 -21.30 13.04
CA TYR A 272 -2.78 -20.82 13.87
C TYR A 272 -4.12 -21.22 13.25
N ASP A 273 -5.17 -21.30 14.07
CA ASP A 273 -6.52 -21.59 13.62
C ASP A 273 -7.15 -20.37 12.93
N THR A 274 -7.26 -20.44 11.60
CA THR A 274 -7.78 -19.35 10.75
C THR A 274 -9.26 -19.02 10.99
N GLU A 275 -10.01 -19.88 11.68
CA GLU A 275 -11.42 -19.64 12.04
C GLU A 275 -11.54 -18.83 13.35
N LYS A 276 -10.48 -18.76 14.16
CA LYS A 276 -10.47 -17.96 15.40
C LYS A 276 -10.11 -16.50 15.18
N TYR A 277 -9.57 -16.15 14.02
CA TYR A 277 -9.02 -14.82 13.75
C TYR A 277 -9.66 -14.16 12.54
N PRO A 278 -9.78 -12.82 12.60
CA PRO A 278 -10.22 -12.04 11.45
C PRO A 278 -9.23 -12.14 10.29
N TYR A 279 -9.73 -12.04 9.06
CA TYR A 279 -8.87 -11.95 7.89
C TYR A 279 -8.36 -10.51 7.71
N PHE A 280 -7.10 -10.27 8.08
CA PHE A 280 -6.42 -9.00 7.88
C PHE A 280 -5.28 -9.15 6.88
N THR A 281 -5.11 -8.16 6.01
CA THR A 281 -3.93 -8.07 5.15
C THR A 281 -3.06 -6.92 5.64
N ALA A 282 -1.75 -7.11 5.70
CA ALA A 282 -0.78 -6.06 5.97
C ALA A 282 0.10 -5.74 4.75
N GLU A 283 0.22 -6.68 3.81
CA GLU A 283 1.14 -6.58 2.67
C GLU A 283 0.47 -7.00 1.35
N LEU A 284 -0.58 -6.28 0.97
CA LEU A 284 -1.07 -6.29 -0.40
C LEU A 284 -0.16 -5.40 -1.25
N GLY A 285 0.40 -5.95 -2.32
CA GLY A 285 1.22 -5.22 -3.27
C GLY A 285 0.50 -3.98 -3.81
N GLY A 286 0.86 -2.79 -3.30
CA GLY A 286 0.45 -1.52 -3.93
C GLY A 286 1.11 -1.34 -5.30
N GLY A 287 2.29 -1.93 -5.42
CA GLY A 287 3.05 -2.22 -6.63
C GLY A 287 3.96 -3.42 -6.35
N VAL A 288 5.15 -3.44 -6.94
CA VAL A 288 6.23 -4.38 -6.56
C VAL A 288 7.60 -3.72 -6.72
N GLN A 289 8.53 -4.00 -5.79
CA GLN A 289 9.94 -3.64 -5.96
C GLN A 289 10.59 -4.58 -6.98
N VAL A 290 11.13 -4.01 -8.05
CA VAL A 290 11.83 -4.79 -9.07
C VAL A 290 13.24 -5.19 -8.64
N THR A 291 13.69 -6.35 -9.12
CA THR A 291 15.05 -6.86 -8.89
C THR A 291 15.89 -6.72 -10.14
N MET A 292 17.20 -6.93 -10.01
CA MET A 292 18.13 -6.85 -11.13
C MET A 292 17.78 -7.85 -12.25
N HIS A 293 17.22 -9.01 -11.93
CA HIS A 293 16.92 -10.09 -12.90
C HIS A 293 15.43 -10.24 -13.24
N ARG A 294 14.46 -9.75 -12.44
CA ARG A 294 13.03 -9.69 -12.80
C ARG A 294 12.43 -8.31 -12.59
N ARG A 295 11.87 -7.76 -13.67
CA ARG A 295 11.37 -6.38 -13.76
C ARG A 295 9.96 -6.34 -14.37
N PRO A 296 8.94 -6.83 -13.63
CA PRO A 296 7.55 -6.71 -14.06
C PRO A 296 7.08 -5.26 -14.03
N VAL A 297 6.08 -4.96 -14.85
CA VAL A 297 5.38 -3.67 -14.86
C VAL A 297 4.01 -3.87 -14.26
N VAL A 298 3.70 -3.09 -13.22
CA VAL A 298 2.40 -3.17 -12.54
C VAL A 298 1.45 -2.13 -13.11
N ASP A 299 0.29 -2.58 -13.58
CA ASP A 299 -0.83 -1.72 -13.96
C ASP A 299 -1.75 -1.45 -12.77
N LYS A 300 -2.48 -0.33 -12.78
CA LYS A 300 -3.47 -0.03 -11.73
C LYS A 300 -4.51 -1.14 -11.52
N LYS A 301 -4.84 -1.89 -12.58
CA LYS A 301 -5.77 -3.03 -12.49
C LYS A 301 -5.19 -4.22 -11.77
N ASP A 302 -3.88 -4.46 -11.85
CA ASP A 302 -3.21 -5.55 -11.17
C ASP A 302 -3.43 -5.51 -9.66
N THR A 303 -3.26 -4.31 -9.08
CA THR A 303 -3.46 -4.07 -7.66
C THR A 303 -4.95 -4.07 -7.29
N CYS A 304 -5.78 -3.32 -8.03
CA CYS A 304 -7.17 -3.11 -7.64
C CYS A 304 -8.04 -4.37 -7.76
N ALA A 305 -7.87 -5.17 -8.82
CA ALA A 305 -8.61 -6.42 -8.98
C ALA A 305 -8.29 -7.41 -7.84
N MET A 306 -7.01 -7.52 -7.46
CA MET A 306 -6.59 -8.31 -6.31
C MET A 306 -7.25 -7.82 -5.02
N VAL A 307 -7.22 -6.51 -4.75
CA VAL A 307 -7.87 -5.92 -3.56
C VAL A 307 -9.36 -6.26 -3.50
N ILE A 308 -10.06 -6.18 -4.63
CA ILE A 308 -11.49 -6.53 -4.72
C ILE A 308 -11.71 -8.01 -4.40
N CYS A 309 -10.87 -8.90 -4.91
CA CYS A 309 -10.91 -10.32 -4.59
C CYS A 309 -10.67 -10.56 -3.09
N LYS A 310 -9.67 -9.91 -2.48
CA LYS A 310 -9.40 -10.07 -1.04
C LYS A 310 -10.54 -9.51 -0.18
N LEU A 311 -11.06 -8.34 -0.52
CA LEU A 311 -12.18 -7.72 0.18
C LEU A 311 -13.45 -8.57 0.09
N GLY A 312 -13.78 -9.05 -1.11
CA GLY A 312 -14.91 -9.96 -1.36
C GLY A 312 -14.77 -11.30 -0.66
N SER A 313 -13.53 -11.79 -0.50
CA SER A 313 -13.18 -13.01 0.28
C SER A 313 -13.21 -12.80 1.80
N GLY A 314 -13.68 -11.63 2.27
CA GLY A 314 -13.90 -11.36 3.69
C GLY A 314 -12.75 -10.66 4.41
N ALA A 315 -11.77 -10.08 3.70
CA ALA A 315 -10.76 -9.24 4.34
C ALA A 315 -11.42 -8.06 5.06
N ASN A 316 -11.02 -7.83 6.31
CA ASN A 316 -11.57 -6.80 7.20
C ASN A 316 -10.49 -5.84 7.74
N LEU A 317 -9.33 -5.83 7.10
CA LEU A 317 -8.31 -4.79 7.13
C LEU A 317 -7.57 -4.92 5.80
N LEU A 318 -7.49 -3.82 5.04
CA LEU A 318 -6.72 -3.77 3.79
C LEU A 318 -5.40 -3.05 4.04
N GLY A 319 -4.32 -3.79 4.14
CA GLY A 319 -2.97 -3.27 4.31
C GLY A 319 -2.17 -3.35 3.04
N TYR A 320 -1.53 -2.25 2.66
CA TYR A 320 -0.72 -2.13 1.45
C TYR A 320 0.77 -2.06 1.76
N TYR A 321 1.55 -2.87 1.04
CA TYR A 321 3.00 -2.82 1.03
C TYR A 321 3.49 -2.72 -0.41
N MET A 322 4.18 -1.66 -0.85
CA MET A 322 4.20 -0.33 -0.25
C MET A 322 2.97 0.47 -0.67
N TYR A 323 2.52 1.40 0.20
CA TYR A 323 1.58 2.44 -0.24
C TYR A 323 2.32 3.71 -0.68
N HIS A 324 3.42 4.02 0.01
CA HIS A 324 4.37 5.05 -0.36
C HIS A 324 5.76 4.41 -0.52
N GLY A 325 6.39 4.59 -1.68
CA GLY A 325 7.76 4.16 -1.94
C GLY A 325 8.79 4.99 -1.16
N GLY A 326 9.99 5.16 -1.71
CA GLY A 326 11.00 6.06 -1.16
C GLY A 326 12.38 5.80 -1.75
N THR A 327 13.40 6.33 -1.09
CA THR A 327 14.81 6.17 -1.46
C THR A 327 15.57 5.63 -0.25
N ASN A 328 16.35 4.55 -0.40
CA ASN A 328 17.24 4.08 0.65
C ASN A 328 18.15 5.22 1.16
N PRO A 329 18.28 5.44 2.47
CA PRO A 329 19.20 6.44 2.97
C PRO A 329 20.63 6.11 2.57
N LYS A 330 21.46 7.14 2.37
CA LYS A 330 22.91 6.95 2.27
C LYS A 330 23.42 6.36 3.59
N GLY A 331 24.00 5.17 3.51
CA GLY A 331 24.69 4.56 4.65
C GLY A 331 26.09 5.15 4.83
N ARG A 332 26.61 5.08 6.05
CA ARG A 332 27.94 5.58 6.42
C ARG A 332 29.05 4.60 6.06
N TYR A 333 28.77 3.30 6.15
CA TYR A 333 29.77 2.24 5.96
C TYR A 333 29.47 1.31 4.78
N SER A 334 28.21 1.18 4.41
CA SER A 334 27.73 0.34 3.31
C SER A 334 26.52 1.00 2.64
N THR A 335 26.11 0.47 1.50
CA THR A 335 24.77 0.71 1.00
C THR A 335 23.74 -0.05 1.85
N LEU A 336 22.44 0.26 1.75
CA LEU A 336 21.41 -0.22 2.68
C LEU A 336 20.28 -1.04 2.05
N GLN A 337 20.34 -1.28 0.74
CA GLN A 337 19.47 -2.18 0.00
C GLN A 337 19.86 -3.64 0.19
N GLU A 338 18.90 -4.53 -0.01
CA GLU A 338 19.16 -5.96 -0.19
C GLU A 338 20.08 -6.22 -1.40
N SER A 339 21.11 -7.04 -1.20
CA SER A 339 22.07 -7.40 -2.24
C SER A 339 22.70 -8.76 -2.01
N LYS A 340 23.09 -9.41 -3.11
CA LYS A 340 23.90 -10.64 -3.13
C LYS A 340 25.21 -10.50 -2.39
N ASP A 341 25.76 -9.30 -2.28
CA ASP A 341 26.97 -9.01 -1.50
C ASP A 341 26.80 -9.32 0.01
N THR A 342 25.54 -9.43 0.48
CA THR A 342 25.20 -9.86 1.85
C THR A 342 24.62 -11.26 1.94
N GLY A 343 24.71 -12.05 0.87
CA GLY A 343 24.21 -13.43 0.83
C GLY A 343 22.71 -13.56 0.52
N TYR A 344 22.05 -12.47 0.11
CA TYR A 344 20.70 -12.54 -0.47
C TYR A 344 20.73 -13.13 -1.88
N LEU A 345 19.55 -13.49 -2.39
CA LEU A 345 19.40 -14.05 -3.73
C LEU A 345 19.15 -12.97 -4.80
N ASN A 346 18.88 -11.73 -4.40
CA ASN A 346 18.54 -10.65 -5.31
C ASN A 346 19.48 -9.46 -5.14
N ASP A 347 19.60 -8.67 -6.21
CA ASP A 347 20.18 -7.33 -6.15
C ASP A 347 19.08 -6.31 -6.48
N LEU A 348 18.96 -5.32 -5.62
CA LEU A 348 18.04 -4.20 -5.77
C LEU A 348 18.77 -2.93 -6.18
N PRO A 349 18.04 -1.89 -6.65
CA PRO A 349 18.61 -0.56 -6.76
C PRO A 349 19.19 -0.12 -5.42
N VAL A 350 20.35 0.53 -5.47
CA VAL A 350 21.06 1.06 -4.30
C VAL A 350 20.18 2.07 -3.57
N TYR A 351 19.54 2.96 -4.32
CA TYR A 351 18.75 4.07 -3.81
C TYR A 351 17.26 3.86 -4.07
N SER A 352 16.85 3.58 -5.30
CA SER A 352 15.42 3.61 -5.60
C SER A 352 14.64 2.48 -4.93
N TYR A 353 13.59 2.89 -4.22
CA TYR A 353 12.59 2.04 -3.61
C TYR A 353 11.18 2.57 -3.95
N ASP A 354 10.98 2.98 -5.21
CA ASP A 354 9.71 3.48 -5.73
C ASP A 354 8.57 2.47 -5.58
N PHE A 355 8.91 1.18 -5.70
CA PHE A 355 7.99 0.07 -5.56
C PHE A 355 6.85 0.05 -6.59
N GLN A 356 6.79 1.00 -7.54
CA GLN A 356 5.59 1.25 -8.34
C GLN A 356 4.36 1.52 -7.46
N ALA A 357 4.58 2.09 -6.27
CA ALA A 357 3.55 2.28 -5.25
C ALA A 357 2.53 3.37 -5.65
N PRO A 358 1.34 3.41 -4.98
CA PRO A 358 0.37 4.50 -5.13
C PRO A 358 0.97 5.90 -5.00
N VAL A 359 1.88 6.08 -4.03
CA VAL A 359 2.73 7.27 -3.95
C VAL A 359 4.17 6.84 -4.21
N GLY A 360 4.77 7.35 -5.27
CA GLY A 360 6.10 6.97 -5.76
C GLY A 360 7.26 7.48 -4.91
N GLU A 361 8.48 7.19 -5.36
CA GLU A 361 9.75 7.44 -4.66
C GLU A 361 9.90 8.87 -4.11
N TYR A 362 9.49 9.88 -4.87
CA TYR A 362 9.62 11.30 -4.51
C TYR A 362 8.28 11.97 -4.17
N GLY A 363 7.23 11.19 -3.87
CA GLY A 363 5.92 11.71 -3.50
C GLY A 363 4.96 11.96 -4.68
N ARG A 364 5.25 11.42 -5.87
CA ARG A 364 4.35 11.51 -7.04
C ARG A 364 3.17 10.57 -6.85
N ILE A 365 1.97 11.03 -7.16
CA ILE A 365 0.78 10.19 -7.13
C ILE A 365 0.67 9.43 -8.46
N HIS A 366 0.62 8.11 -8.40
CA HIS A 366 0.44 7.24 -9.56
C HIS A 366 -1.03 6.86 -9.76
N ASP A 367 -1.39 6.41 -10.97
CA ASP A 367 -2.77 6.02 -11.31
C ASP A 367 -3.41 5.03 -10.32
N VAL A 368 -2.64 4.10 -9.77
CA VAL A 368 -3.13 3.11 -8.82
C VAL A 368 -3.68 3.75 -7.53
N PHE A 369 -3.18 4.93 -7.13
CA PHE A 369 -3.75 5.72 -6.04
C PHE A 369 -5.20 6.10 -6.34
N TYR A 370 -5.45 6.74 -7.48
CA TYR A 370 -6.78 7.19 -7.88
C TYR A 370 -7.71 6.00 -8.07
N HIS A 371 -7.19 4.89 -8.59
CA HIS A 371 -7.99 3.70 -8.86
C HIS A 371 -8.42 2.92 -7.60
N LEU A 372 -7.60 2.93 -6.54
CA LEU A 372 -7.93 2.35 -5.24
C LEU A 372 -8.87 3.23 -4.41
N ARG A 373 -8.77 4.55 -4.58
CA ARG A 373 -9.42 5.54 -3.72
C ARG A 373 -10.95 5.39 -3.59
N PRO A 374 -11.73 5.11 -4.65
CA PRO A 374 -13.18 4.86 -4.52
C PRO A 374 -13.52 3.77 -3.50
N TYR A 375 -12.74 2.68 -3.50
CA TYR A 375 -12.96 1.55 -2.60
C TYR A 375 -12.55 1.89 -1.17
N HIS A 376 -11.49 2.67 -0.98
CA HIS A 376 -11.10 3.14 0.34
C HIS A 376 -12.14 4.09 0.94
N LEU A 377 -12.69 5.01 0.13
CA LEU A 377 -13.77 5.90 0.55
C LEU A 377 -15.04 5.10 0.90
N MET A 378 -15.38 4.08 0.10
CA MET A 378 -16.47 3.16 0.41
C MET A 378 -16.26 2.47 1.77
N LEU A 379 -15.05 1.99 2.07
CA LEU A 379 -14.75 1.36 3.36
C LEU A 379 -14.81 2.34 4.53
N LYS A 380 -14.39 3.59 4.33
CA LYS A 380 -14.52 4.64 5.34
C LYS A 380 -15.97 4.92 5.71
N GLU A 381 -16.87 4.86 4.73
CA GLU A 381 -18.30 5.18 4.88
C GLU A 381 -19.14 3.97 5.32
N PHE A 382 -18.88 2.81 4.73
CA PHE A 382 -19.73 1.62 4.84
C PHE A 382 -18.99 0.41 5.42
N GLY A 383 -17.70 0.53 5.74
CA GLY A 383 -16.90 -0.57 6.29
C GLY A 383 -17.44 -1.12 7.61
N SER A 384 -18.07 -0.30 8.44
CA SER A 384 -18.73 -0.78 9.67
C SER A 384 -19.88 -1.76 9.37
N MET A 385 -20.62 -1.57 8.28
CA MET A 385 -21.68 -2.48 7.86
C MET A 385 -21.07 -3.72 7.21
N MET A 386 -20.11 -3.52 6.31
CA MET A 386 -19.44 -4.62 5.62
C MET A 386 -18.71 -5.55 6.60
N ALA A 387 -18.11 -5.04 7.67
CA ALA A 387 -17.42 -5.83 8.68
C ALA A 387 -18.29 -6.96 9.26
N GLU A 388 -19.59 -6.76 9.38
CA GLU A 388 -20.49 -7.71 10.03
C GLU A 388 -20.94 -8.88 9.14
N THR A 389 -20.69 -8.75 7.82
CA THR A 389 -21.07 -9.72 6.80
C THR A 389 -20.20 -10.99 6.79
N GLU A 390 -20.70 -12.02 6.10
CA GLU A 390 -20.10 -13.33 5.88
C GLU A 390 -19.74 -13.52 4.41
N PHE A 391 -18.55 -14.06 4.15
CA PHE A 391 -18.13 -14.42 2.81
C PHE A 391 -18.85 -15.69 2.34
N ILE A 392 -19.45 -15.63 1.16
CA ILE A 392 -20.12 -16.75 0.49
C ILE A 392 -19.55 -16.85 -0.93
N LEU A 393 -19.02 -18.02 -1.26
CA LEU A 393 -18.51 -18.35 -2.59
C LEU A 393 -19.48 -19.29 -3.30
N PRO A 394 -20.18 -18.85 -4.36
CA PRO A 394 -21.03 -19.73 -5.17
C PRO A 394 -20.21 -20.84 -5.85
N GLU A 395 -20.76 -22.06 -5.91
CA GLU A 395 -20.06 -23.22 -6.53
C GLU A 395 -19.75 -23.03 -8.02
N TRP A 396 -20.53 -22.20 -8.71
CA TRP A 396 -20.31 -21.87 -10.13
C TRP A 396 -19.21 -20.83 -10.36
N SER A 397 -18.77 -20.12 -9.31
CA SER A 397 -17.69 -19.14 -9.44
C SER A 397 -16.38 -19.85 -9.74
N ALA A 398 -15.54 -19.26 -10.60
CA ALA A 398 -14.26 -19.87 -10.95
C ALA A 398 -13.42 -20.19 -9.71
N GLY A 399 -12.98 -21.45 -9.59
CA GLY A 399 -12.20 -21.93 -8.44
C GLY A 399 -10.69 -22.02 -8.67
N ARG A 400 -10.21 -21.73 -9.89
CA ARG A 400 -8.78 -21.80 -10.25
C ARG A 400 -8.40 -20.71 -11.26
N PRO A 401 -7.14 -20.23 -11.28
CA PRO A 401 -6.75 -19.12 -12.15
C PRO A 401 -6.84 -19.47 -13.65
N GLU A 402 -6.63 -20.73 -14.01
CA GLU A 402 -6.67 -21.22 -15.40
C GLU A 402 -8.09 -21.34 -15.95
N ASP A 403 -9.12 -21.17 -15.12
CA ASP A 403 -10.49 -21.04 -15.59
C ASP A 403 -10.70 -19.60 -16.09
N LEU A 404 -10.63 -19.48 -17.42
CA LEU A 404 -10.78 -18.22 -18.14
C LEU A 404 -12.20 -17.98 -18.66
N THR A 405 -13.11 -18.93 -18.44
CA THR A 405 -14.45 -18.95 -19.05
C THR A 405 -15.57 -18.72 -18.03
N SER A 406 -15.36 -19.09 -16.76
CA SER A 406 -16.40 -18.95 -15.75
C SER A 406 -16.48 -17.52 -15.19
N VAL A 407 -17.69 -17.10 -14.85
CA VAL A 407 -17.91 -15.87 -14.06
C VAL A 407 -17.19 -15.99 -12.72
N ARG A 408 -16.59 -14.90 -12.25
CA ARG A 408 -15.99 -14.82 -10.92
C ARG A 408 -16.79 -13.86 -10.07
N ALA A 409 -17.48 -14.37 -9.07
CA ALA A 409 -18.28 -13.55 -8.18
C ALA A 409 -18.42 -14.17 -6.79
N ALA A 410 -18.63 -13.31 -5.80
CA ALA A 410 -18.82 -13.69 -4.41
C ALA A 410 -19.80 -12.76 -3.71
N LEU A 411 -20.41 -13.22 -2.62
CA LEU A 411 -21.18 -12.37 -1.73
C LEU A 411 -20.45 -12.12 -0.42
N ARG A 412 -20.68 -10.93 0.11
CA ARG A 412 -20.61 -10.64 1.53
C ARG A 412 -22.02 -10.42 2.04
N HIS A 413 -22.51 -11.29 2.92
CA HIS A 413 -23.90 -11.34 3.36
C HIS A 413 -24.06 -11.14 4.87
N ASP A 414 -24.94 -10.23 5.30
CA ASP A 414 -25.38 -10.15 6.69
C ASP A 414 -26.70 -10.90 6.88
N GLU A 415 -26.62 -12.08 7.50
CA GLU A 415 -27.77 -12.94 7.83
C GLU A 415 -28.86 -12.22 8.67
N LYS A 416 -28.48 -11.23 9.50
CA LYS A 416 -29.44 -10.57 10.40
C LYS A 416 -30.36 -9.62 9.64
N THR A 417 -29.80 -8.87 8.70
CA THR A 417 -30.52 -7.83 7.95
C THR A 417 -30.97 -8.34 6.59
N GLY A 418 -30.34 -9.39 6.07
CA GLY A 418 -30.47 -9.85 4.70
C GLY A 418 -29.78 -8.95 3.67
N SER A 419 -28.99 -7.97 4.11
CA SER A 419 -28.25 -7.03 3.25
C SER A 419 -26.83 -7.50 3.00
N GLY A 420 -26.18 -6.91 2.00
CA GLY A 420 -24.79 -7.22 1.74
C GLY A 420 -24.25 -6.58 0.48
N PHE A 421 -23.17 -7.18 -0.03
CA PHE A 421 -22.46 -6.74 -1.22
C PHE A 421 -22.18 -7.92 -2.14
N LEU A 422 -22.45 -7.77 -3.43
CA LEU A 422 -21.93 -8.62 -4.48
C LEU A 422 -20.58 -8.09 -4.93
N PHE A 423 -19.63 -8.99 -5.12
CA PHE A 423 -18.32 -8.72 -5.70
C PHE A 423 -18.18 -9.50 -7.00
N TRP A 424 -17.50 -8.93 -7.98
CA TRP A 424 -17.11 -9.63 -9.20
C TRP A 424 -15.69 -9.25 -9.62
N ASN A 425 -15.02 -10.16 -10.33
CA ASN A 425 -13.72 -9.89 -10.91
C ASN A 425 -13.55 -10.56 -12.27
N GLN A 426 -13.63 -9.78 -13.33
CA GLN A 426 -13.38 -10.22 -14.70
C GLN A 426 -12.01 -9.76 -15.22
N TYR A 427 -11.05 -9.54 -14.31
CA TYR A 427 -9.65 -9.26 -14.63
C TYR A 427 -8.72 -10.38 -14.14
N GLN A 428 -7.73 -10.73 -14.97
CA GLN A 428 -6.58 -11.53 -14.56
C GLN A 428 -5.35 -11.08 -15.33
N ARG A 429 -4.27 -10.80 -14.61
CA ARG A 429 -2.99 -10.45 -15.22
C ARG A 429 -2.52 -11.56 -16.17
N HIS A 430 -2.00 -11.16 -17.34
CA HIS A 430 -1.51 -12.04 -18.41
C HIS A 430 -2.54 -12.98 -19.04
N ALA A 431 -3.83 -12.72 -18.82
CA ALA A 431 -4.92 -13.48 -19.43
C ALA A 431 -6.03 -12.56 -19.93
N VAL A 432 -6.77 -13.06 -20.91
CA VAL A 432 -8.05 -12.48 -21.35
C VAL A 432 -9.14 -13.43 -20.88
N LEU A 433 -10.07 -12.93 -20.07
CA LEU A 433 -11.23 -13.70 -19.61
C LEU A 433 -12.38 -13.59 -20.61
N GLU A 434 -13.24 -14.61 -20.64
CA GLU A 434 -14.47 -14.61 -21.44
C GLU A 434 -15.42 -13.49 -20.98
N GLU A 435 -16.06 -12.85 -21.95
CA GLU A 435 -17.03 -11.79 -21.70
C GLU A 435 -18.44 -12.37 -21.55
N HIS A 436 -19.19 -11.90 -20.55
CA HIS A 436 -20.57 -12.35 -20.30
C HIS A 436 -21.56 -11.18 -20.42
N PRO A 437 -22.12 -10.91 -21.61
CA PRO A 437 -23.07 -9.82 -21.81
C PRO A 437 -24.44 -10.15 -21.21
N GLY A 438 -25.00 -9.22 -20.44
CA GLY A 438 -26.32 -9.37 -19.82
C GLY A 438 -26.43 -10.52 -18.82
N GLU A 439 -25.32 -10.92 -18.20
CA GLU A 439 -25.26 -12.01 -17.22
C GLU A 439 -26.15 -11.70 -16.01
N LYS A 440 -26.94 -12.69 -15.59
CA LYS A 440 -27.84 -12.56 -14.44
C LYS A 440 -27.28 -13.34 -13.29
N ILE A 441 -26.47 -12.66 -12.47
CA ILE A 441 -25.93 -13.26 -11.27
C ILE A 441 -27.06 -13.57 -10.29
N VAL A 442 -27.17 -14.84 -9.91
CA VAL A 442 -28.07 -15.33 -8.87
C VAL A 442 -27.26 -16.11 -7.86
N VAL A 443 -27.38 -15.72 -6.59
CA VAL A 443 -26.71 -16.41 -5.47
C VAL A 443 -27.75 -16.88 -4.47
N GLU A 444 -27.58 -18.09 -3.96
CA GLU A 444 -28.45 -18.68 -2.96
C GLU A 444 -27.84 -18.51 -1.55
N THR A 445 -28.62 -18.00 -0.59
CA THR A 445 -28.22 -17.77 0.81
C THR A 445 -29.30 -18.32 1.74
N GLU A 446 -29.00 -19.30 2.62
CA GLU A 446 -29.93 -19.91 3.60
C GLU A 446 -31.40 -20.08 3.10
N GLY A 447 -31.58 -20.55 1.86
CA GLY A 447 -32.89 -20.81 1.25
C GLY A 447 -33.57 -19.62 0.54
N LYS A 448 -32.89 -18.48 0.40
CA LYS A 448 -33.32 -17.32 -0.41
C LYS A 448 -32.45 -17.15 -1.65
N LYS A 449 -33.07 -16.70 -2.74
CA LYS A 449 -32.36 -16.33 -3.97
C LYS A 449 -32.23 -14.82 -4.04
N ILE A 450 -30.99 -14.35 -4.18
CA ILE A 450 -30.68 -12.95 -4.45
C ILE A 450 -30.35 -12.87 -5.94
N SER A 451 -31.18 -12.15 -6.70
CA SER A 451 -31.01 -11.97 -8.15
C SER A 451 -30.65 -10.53 -8.44
N PHE A 452 -29.52 -10.31 -9.10
CA PHE A 452 -29.04 -8.99 -9.47
C PHE A 452 -29.60 -8.56 -10.84
N PRO A 453 -29.64 -7.24 -11.15
CA PRO A 453 -29.87 -6.77 -12.50
C PRO A 453 -28.86 -7.40 -13.48
N ALA A 454 -29.21 -7.48 -14.76
CA ALA A 454 -28.27 -7.96 -15.77
C ALA A 454 -26.99 -7.11 -15.78
N MET A 455 -25.83 -7.76 -15.86
CA MET A 455 -24.51 -7.15 -15.84
C MET A 455 -23.73 -7.54 -17.08
N ASP A 456 -23.03 -6.59 -17.69
CA ASP A 456 -22.05 -6.89 -18.74
C ASP A 456 -20.70 -7.11 -18.05
N LEU A 457 -20.27 -8.37 -17.97
CA LEU A 457 -19.00 -8.74 -17.35
C LEU A 457 -17.93 -8.82 -18.44
N GLU A 458 -17.41 -7.66 -18.82
CA GLU A 458 -16.39 -7.50 -19.85
C GLU A 458 -14.99 -7.77 -19.28
N ASN A 459 -14.06 -8.25 -20.11
CA ASN A 459 -12.68 -8.49 -19.69
C ASN A 459 -12.04 -7.22 -19.12
N GLY A 460 -11.46 -7.37 -17.94
CA GLY A 460 -10.80 -6.33 -17.19
C GLY A 460 -11.71 -5.42 -16.37
N THR A 461 -12.97 -5.82 -16.15
CA THR A 461 -13.89 -5.18 -15.20
C THR A 461 -13.86 -5.89 -13.84
N TYR A 462 -14.15 -5.16 -12.78
CA TYR A 462 -14.32 -5.68 -11.42
C TYR A 462 -15.01 -4.62 -10.55
N GLY A 463 -15.52 -5.04 -9.40
CA GLY A 463 -16.12 -4.12 -8.46
C GLY A 463 -16.95 -4.81 -7.41
N CYS A 464 -17.74 -3.99 -6.72
CA CYS A 464 -18.77 -4.49 -5.82
C CYS A 464 -20.00 -3.58 -5.79
N CYS A 465 -21.17 -4.15 -5.57
CA CYS A 465 -22.43 -3.41 -5.49
C CYS A 465 -23.28 -3.87 -4.28
N PRO A 466 -24.04 -2.97 -3.65
CA PRO A 466 -24.87 -3.31 -2.50
C PRO A 466 -26.20 -3.97 -2.90
N TYR A 467 -26.79 -4.74 -1.98
CA TYR A 467 -28.16 -5.23 -2.06
C TYR A 467 -28.84 -5.21 -0.69
N HIS A 468 -30.16 -5.07 -0.71
CA HIS A 468 -31.04 -4.80 0.44
C HIS A 468 -30.48 -3.74 1.40
N LEU A 469 -29.77 -2.74 0.88
CA LEU A 469 -29.16 -1.67 1.65
C LEU A 469 -30.22 -0.62 2.00
N SER A 470 -30.45 -0.41 3.29
CA SER A 470 -31.34 0.65 3.78
C SER A 470 -30.53 1.89 4.17
N TRP A 471 -30.94 3.07 3.68
CA TRP A 471 -30.33 4.35 4.02
C TRP A 471 -31.38 5.46 4.06
N GLY A 472 -31.70 5.97 5.26
CA GLY A 472 -32.78 6.94 5.44
C GLY A 472 -34.10 6.41 4.89
N SER A 473 -34.67 7.08 3.89
CA SER A 473 -35.90 6.67 3.21
C SER A 473 -35.70 5.71 2.03
N LEU A 474 -34.44 5.38 1.68
CA LEU A 474 -34.10 4.51 0.57
C LEU A 474 -33.95 3.06 1.05
N LEU A 475 -34.49 2.14 0.27
CA LEU A 475 -34.09 0.74 0.23
C LEU A 475 -33.58 0.43 -1.17
N VAL A 476 -32.28 0.19 -1.31
CA VAL A 476 -31.67 -0.36 -2.52
C VAL A 476 -31.85 -1.87 -2.46
N GLU A 477 -32.87 -2.39 -3.15
CA GLU A 477 -33.11 -3.83 -3.20
C GLU A 477 -31.94 -4.54 -3.88
N THR A 478 -31.57 -4.08 -5.08
CA THR A 478 -30.37 -4.50 -5.80
C THR A 478 -29.86 -3.37 -6.68
N SER A 479 -28.58 -3.41 -7.04
CA SER A 479 -27.98 -2.53 -8.03
C SER A 479 -26.85 -3.26 -8.76
N ASN A 480 -26.51 -2.82 -9.98
CA ASN A 480 -25.26 -3.16 -10.66
C ASN A 480 -24.22 -2.03 -10.61
N ALA A 481 -24.49 -0.94 -9.89
CA ALA A 481 -23.56 0.16 -9.69
C ALA A 481 -22.84 0.04 -8.33
N GLN A 482 -21.62 0.57 -8.29
CA GLN A 482 -20.74 0.48 -7.14
C GLN A 482 -21.00 1.62 -6.16
N LEU A 483 -20.95 1.35 -4.87
CA LEU A 483 -21.23 2.35 -3.85
C LEU A 483 -19.96 3.16 -3.53
N LEU A 484 -20.03 4.48 -3.58
CA LEU A 484 -18.88 5.37 -3.31
C LEU A 484 -18.93 5.93 -1.89
N CYS A 485 -19.95 6.74 -1.60
CA CYS A 485 -20.07 7.46 -0.33
C CYS A 485 -21.49 7.96 -0.09
N THR A 486 -21.68 8.69 1.02
CA THR A 486 -22.93 9.39 1.34
C THR A 486 -22.79 10.91 1.23
N LEU A 487 -23.88 11.60 0.89
CA LEU A 487 -24.01 13.06 0.97
C LEU A 487 -25.31 13.41 1.71
N GLY A 488 -25.25 13.40 3.04
CA GLY A 488 -26.44 13.48 3.89
C GLY A 488 -27.33 12.25 3.69
N GLU A 489 -28.57 12.46 3.26
CA GLU A 489 -29.51 11.38 2.94
C GLU A 489 -29.30 10.76 1.55
N ARG A 490 -28.39 11.32 0.73
CA ARG A 490 -28.12 10.82 -0.62
C ARG A 490 -27.07 9.71 -0.61
N LEU A 491 -27.27 8.72 -1.47
CA LEU A 491 -26.28 7.70 -1.80
C LEU A 491 -25.59 8.06 -3.12
N VAL A 492 -24.27 8.02 -3.12
CA VAL A 492 -23.45 8.24 -4.32
C VAL A 492 -22.93 6.90 -4.80
N PHE A 493 -23.27 6.56 -6.04
CA PHE A 493 -22.81 5.39 -6.76
C PHE A 493 -21.84 5.79 -7.88
N PHE A 494 -21.11 4.82 -8.41
CA PHE A 494 -20.34 4.97 -9.64
C PHE A 494 -20.38 3.70 -10.49
N ALA A 495 -20.13 3.84 -11.78
CA ALA A 495 -20.04 2.73 -12.72
C ALA A 495 -19.09 3.04 -13.87
N ASP A 496 -18.59 1.98 -14.52
CA ASP A 496 -17.81 2.09 -15.76
C ASP A 496 -18.64 2.70 -16.89
N ASP A 497 -19.89 2.27 -17.03
CA ASP A 497 -20.88 2.83 -17.96
C ASP A 497 -22.17 3.20 -17.22
N VAL A 498 -22.33 4.51 -16.96
CA VAL A 498 -23.51 5.07 -16.27
C VAL A 498 -24.81 4.77 -17.01
N SER A 499 -24.79 4.60 -18.35
CA SER A 499 -26.00 4.33 -19.14
C SER A 499 -26.53 2.90 -18.94
N LYS A 500 -25.66 1.97 -18.51
CA LYS A 500 -26.00 0.58 -18.19
C LYS A 500 -26.43 0.38 -16.73
N VAL A 501 -26.39 1.43 -15.91
CA VAL A 501 -26.76 1.35 -14.50
C VAL A 501 -28.24 1.04 -14.35
N ARG A 502 -28.55 0.07 -13.49
CA ARG A 502 -29.89 -0.34 -13.12
C ARG A 502 -29.93 -0.44 -11.59
N HIS A 503 -30.88 0.27 -11.00
CA HIS A 503 -31.21 0.14 -9.58
C HIS A 503 -32.63 -0.43 -9.46
N GLN A 504 -32.83 -1.29 -8.46
CA GLN A 504 -34.16 -1.61 -7.94
C GLN A 504 -34.28 -0.93 -6.60
N ILE A 505 -35.04 0.17 -6.54
CA ILE A 505 -35.13 1.03 -5.35
C ILE A 505 -36.58 1.13 -4.90
N ARG A 506 -36.77 1.12 -3.58
CA ARG A 506 -37.97 1.62 -2.94
C ARG A 506 -37.62 2.90 -2.18
N GLY A 507 -38.31 4.00 -2.48
CA GLY A 507 -38.07 5.30 -1.86
C GLY A 507 -37.92 6.42 -2.90
N ASP A 508 -37.35 7.54 -2.45
CA ASP A 508 -37.14 8.73 -3.29
C ASP A 508 -35.84 8.61 -4.10
N GLU A 509 -35.96 8.16 -5.35
CA GLU A 509 -34.82 7.96 -6.27
C GLU A 509 -34.02 9.24 -6.56
N SER A 510 -34.57 10.44 -6.33
CA SER A 510 -33.81 11.70 -6.47
C SER A 510 -32.65 11.83 -5.48
N LYS A 511 -32.58 10.94 -4.48
CA LYS A 511 -31.48 10.82 -3.52
C LYS A 511 -30.33 9.94 -4.01
N ILE A 512 -30.39 9.41 -5.23
CA ILE A 512 -29.28 8.69 -5.87
C ILE A 512 -28.50 9.63 -6.78
N ILE A 513 -27.19 9.63 -6.62
CA ILE A 513 -26.24 10.27 -7.55
C ILE A 513 -25.39 9.16 -8.13
N THR A 514 -25.23 9.13 -9.46
CA THR A 514 -24.38 8.13 -10.12
C THR A 514 -23.30 8.84 -10.93
N LEU A 515 -22.04 8.57 -10.58
CA LEU A 515 -20.85 9.11 -11.22
C LEU A 515 -20.28 8.12 -12.25
N SER A 516 -19.52 8.63 -13.22
CA SER A 516 -18.61 7.75 -13.98
C SER A 516 -17.47 7.26 -13.08
N ARG A 517 -16.79 6.18 -13.48
CA ARG A 517 -15.56 5.72 -12.81
C ARG A 517 -14.52 6.84 -12.72
N GLU A 518 -14.28 7.54 -13.82
CA GLU A 518 -13.31 8.65 -13.87
C GLU A 518 -13.65 9.75 -12.84
N GLN A 519 -14.93 10.11 -12.73
CA GLN A 519 -15.39 11.06 -11.71
C GLN A 519 -15.17 10.53 -10.29
N ALA A 520 -15.43 9.24 -10.02
CA ALA A 520 -15.27 8.64 -8.71
C ALA A 520 -13.80 8.53 -8.26
N GLU A 521 -12.90 8.18 -9.18
CA GLU A 521 -11.45 8.17 -8.96
C GLU A 521 -10.92 9.56 -8.56
N HIS A 522 -11.60 10.58 -9.06
CA HIS A 522 -11.34 11.99 -8.82
C HIS A 522 -12.42 12.64 -7.94
N ALA A 523 -12.84 12.00 -6.84
CA ALA A 523 -13.92 12.52 -5.98
C ALA A 523 -13.53 12.68 -4.49
N TRP A 524 -13.14 13.87 -4.03
CA TRP A 524 -12.69 14.12 -2.64
C TRP A 524 -13.85 14.44 -1.70
N LYS A 525 -14.12 13.58 -0.72
CA LYS A 525 -15.14 13.85 0.30
C LYS A 525 -14.52 14.64 1.45
N ILE A 526 -14.88 15.91 1.56
CA ILE A 526 -14.34 16.85 2.56
C ILE A 526 -15.53 17.56 3.21
N ASN A 527 -15.60 17.55 4.54
CA ASN A 527 -16.62 18.25 5.34
C ASN A 527 -18.08 18.01 4.88
N GLY A 528 -18.38 16.78 4.42
CA GLY A 528 -19.73 16.38 4.00
C GLY A 528 -20.11 16.79 2.58
N LYS A 529 -19.20 17.39 1.82
CA LYS A 529 -19.31 17.68 0.38
C LYS A 529 -18.40 16.75 -0.42
N LEU A 530 -18.66 16.61 -1.72
CA LEU A 530 -17.84 15.84 -2.64
C LEU A 530 -17.31 16.76 -3.74
N TYR A 531 -16.00 16.92 -3.81
CA TYR A 531 -15.31 17.74 -4.80
C TYR A 531 -14.84 16.83 -5.94
N LEU A 532 -15.14 17.18 -7.19
CA LEU A 532 -14.64 16.51 -8.39
C LEU A 532 -13.64 17.44 -9.07
N ALA A 533 -12.39 17.00 -9.29
CA ALA A 533 -11.23 17.82 -9.60
C ALA A 533 -10.15 16.98 -10.31
N GLU A 534 -9.40 17.55 -11.23
CA GLU A 534 -8.29 16.84 -11.89
C GLU A 534 -6.99 17.10 -11.11
N GLY A 535 -6.55 16.11 -10.31
CA GLY A 535 -5.41 16.21 -9.40
C GLY A 535 -5.72 15.64 -8.03
N CYS A 536 -4.89 15.89 -7.01
CA CYS A 536 -5.12 15.43 -5.65
C CYS A 536 -5.41 16.60 -4.72
N ILE A 537 -6.55 16.57 -4.02
CA ILE A 537 -6.85 17.51 -2.93
C ILE A 537 -6.34 16.94 -1.62
N CYS A 538 -5.34 17.60 -1.01
CA CYS A 538 -4.77 17.22 0.28
C CYS A 538 -4.76 18.40 1.27
N ARG A 539 -4.73 18.09 2.56
CA ARG A 539 -4.68 19.12 3.61
C ARG A 539 -3.28 19.75 3.66
N ALA A 540 -3.23 21.07 3.82
CA ALA A 540 -2.02 21.86 4.03
C ALA A 540 -2.26 22.79 5.23
N GLY A 541 -1.87 22.33 6.43
CA GLY A 541 -2.20 23.01 7.68
C GLY A 541 -3.71 23.03 7.95
N ASP A 542 -4.30 24.22 8.02
CA ASP A 542 -5.74 24.46 8.20
C ASP A 542 -6.50 24.59 6.86
N LYS A 543 -5.81 24.51 5.73
CA LYS A 543 -6.34 24.68 4.38
C LYS A 543 -6.23 23.40 3.57
N TYR A 544 -6.74 23.45 2.34
CA TYR A 544 -6.57 22.43 1.32
C TYR A 544 -5.86 23.00 0.10
N ASP A 545 -4.96 22.20 -0.46
CA ASP A 545 -4.33 22.45 -1.75
C ASP A 545 -4.79 21.39 -2.75
N LEU A 546 -4.95 21.79 -4.00
CA LEU A 546 -5.02 20.89 -5.15
C LEU A 546 -3.62 20.78 -5.76
N LEU A 547 -3.08 19.56 -5.79
CA LEU A 547 -1.87 19.21 -6.52
C LEU A 547 -2.28 18.72 -7.91
N THR A 548 -1.89 19.43 -8.97
CA THR A 548 -2.32 19.14 -10.34
C THR A 548 -1.22 19.41 -11.36
N TYR A 549 -1.30 18.77 -12.52
CA TYR A 549 -0.39 19.01 -13.65
C TYR A 549 -0.97 19.97 -14.69
N SER A 550 -2.18 20.48 -14.45
CA SER A 550 -2.90 21.40 -15.34
C SER A 550 -2.90 22.82 -14.74
N PRO A 551 -2.45 23.86 -15.47
CA PRO A 551 -2.37 25.23 -14.94
C PRO A 551 -3.74 25.90 -14.80
N ASP A 552 -4.77 25.38 -15.47
CA ASP A 552 -6.15 25.77 -15.24
C ASP A 552 -7.08 24.56 -15.24
N GLY A 553 -8.26 24.76 -14.67
CA GLY A 553 -9.22 23.68 -14.50
C GLY A 553 -10.45 24.11 -13.72
N GLN A 554 -11.30 23.13 -13.43
CA GLN A 554 -12.56 23.37 -12.73
C GLN A 554 -12.85 22.24 -11.75
N ILE A 555 -13.25 22.63 -10.54
CA ILE A 555 -13.69 21.73 -9.48
C ILE A 555 -15.21 21.79 -9.39
N CYS A 556 -15.90 20.66 -9.50
CA CYS A 556 -17.35 20.56 -9.30
C CYS A 556 -17.64 20.11 -7.86
N CYS A 557 -18.47 20.84 -7.13
CA CYS A 557 -18.82 20.55 -5.75
C CYS A 557 -20.25 19.99 -5.65
N LEU A 558 -20.39 18.73 -5.24
CA LEU A 558 -21.67 18.07 -5.00
C LEU A 558 -22.06 18.16 -3.50
N PRO A 559 -23.36 18.32 -3.18
CA PRO A 559 -24.51 18.23 -4.10
C PRO A 559 -24.95 19.57 -4.73
N SER A 560 -24.26 20.68 -4.45
CA SER A 560 -24.64 22.02 -4.94
C SER A 560 -24.44 22.22 -6.44
N GLU A 561 -23.59 21.40 -7.07
CA GLU A 561 -23.10 21.55 -8.44
C GLU A 561 -22.39 22.90 -8.71
N GLU A 562 -21.94 23.56 -7.64
CA GLU A 562 -21.12 24.76 -7.71
C GLU A 562 -19.77 24.43 -8.36
N LYS A 563 -19.27 25.36 -9.18
CA LYS A 563 -18.01 25.19 -9.90
C LYS A 563 -16.99 26.21 -9.43
N ILE A 564 -15.84 25.72 -8.95
CA ILE A 564 -14.69 26.53 -8.58
C ILE A 564 -13.69 26.44 -9.72
N SER A 565 -13.47 27.55 -10.43
CA SER A 565 -12.44 27.63 -11.46
C SER A 565 -11.13 28.12 -10.88
N TYR A 566 -10.03 27.53 -11.32
CA TYR A 566 -8.69 28.01 -11.02
C TYR A 566 -7.90 28.21 -12.30
N ARG A 567 -6.97 29.15 -12.27
CA ARG A 567 -5.99 29.40 -13.31
C ARG A 567 -4.74 30.01 -12.67
N CYS A 568 -3.58 29.44 -12.97
CA CYS A 568 -2.28 30.01 -12.65
C CYS A 568 -1.52 30.36 -13.93
N GLU A 569 -0.42 31.10 -13.78
CA GLU A 569 0.51 31.34 -14.87
C GLU A 569 1.16 30.03 -15.30
N GLU A 570 1.22 29.78 -16.60
CA GLU A 570 1.88 28.60 -17.15
C GLU A 570 3.38 28.72 -16.96
N LYS A 571 3.96 27.71 -16.30
CA LYS A 571 5.37 27.70 -15.91
C LYS A 571 6.17 26.85 -16.90
N HIS A 572 7.02 27.51 -17.69
CA HIS A 572 7.90 26.83 -18.65
C HIS A 572 9.20 26.38 -17.98
N SER A 573 9.29 25.08 -17.67
CA SER A 573 10.51 24.40 -17.26
C SER A 573 11.10 23.58 -18.41
N GLY A 574 12.41 23.35 -18.40
CA GLY A 574 13.08 22.58 -19.46
C GLY A 574 14.29 21.80 -18.94
N ALA A 575 14.65 20.75 -19.67
CA ALA A 575 15.90 20.04 -19.50
C ALA A 575 16.57 19.88 -20.86
N GLU A 576 17.82 20.30 -20.96
CA GLU A 576 18.68 20.07 -22.11
C GLU A 576 19.71 19.00 -21.76
N ILE A 577 19.99 18.11 -22.72
CA ILE A 577 20.99 17.05 -22.53
C ILE A 577 22.10 17.15 -23.55
N SER A 578 23.33 16.97 -23.08
CA SER A 578 24.50 16.83 -23.93
C SER A 578 25.21 15.52 -23.58
N ARG A 579 25.39 14.66 -24.59
CA ARG A 579 26.16 13.41 -24.44
C ARG A 579 27.63 13.78 -24.20
N ILE A 580 28.20 13.31 -23.10
CA ILE A 580 29.59 13.59 -22.70
C ILE A 580 30.52 12.52 -23.26
N THR A 581 30.21 11.25 -23.01
CA THR A 581 31.05 10.10 -23.39
C THR A 581 30.20 8.93 -23.85
N GLU A 582 30.67 8.26 -24.89
CA GLU A 582 30.16 6.96 -25.35
C GLU A 582 31.24 5.91 -25.07
N GLY A 583 31.13 5.26 -23.91
CA GLY A 583 32.04 4.19 -23.51
C GLY A 583 31.48 2.81 -23.88
N GLN A 584 32.30 1.77 -23.78
CA GLN A 584 31.82 0.38 -23.92
C GLN A 584 30.90 -0.05 -22.76
N ASN A 585 30.96 0.64 -21.61
CA ASN A 585 30.31 0.23 -20.36
C ASN A 585 29.03 1.02 -20.03
N TYR A 586 28.96 2.29 -20.41
CA TYR A 586 27.80 3.16 -20.24
C TYR A 586 27.87 4.34 -21.21
N THR A 587 26.71 4.97 -21.45
CA THR A 587 26.60 6.26 -22.13
C THR A 587 26.30 7.33 -21.09
N GLU A 588 27.11 8.37 -21.05
CA GLU A 588 27.00 9.46 -20.07
C GLU A 588 26.45 10.73 -20.70
N TYR A 589 25.52 11.37 -19.99
CA TYR A 589 24.90 12.62 -20.39
C TYR A 589 24.99 13.63 -19.26
N GLU A 590 25.35 14.87 -19.61
CA GLU A 590 25.13 16.03 -18.76
C GLU A 590 23.71 16.53 -19.01
N MET A 591 22.97 16.80 -17.94
CA MET A 591 21.63 17.36 -17.97
C MET A 591 21.68 18.75 -17.37
N ASN A 592 21.31 19.76 -18.16
CA ASN A 592 21.18 21.15 -17.73
C ASN A 592 19.70 21.48 -17.57
N ILE A 593 19.31 21.86 -16.35
CA ILE A 593 17.90 22.03 -15.96
C ILE A 593 17.58 23.51 -15.81
N GLN A 594 16.49 23.93 -16.44
CA GLN A 594 15.98 25.29 -16.45
C GLN A 594 14.65 25.34 -15.70
N TYR A 595 14.57 26.27 -14.76
CA TYR A 595 13.39 26.49 -13.92
C TYR A 595 12.79 27.87 -14.20
N PRO A 596 11.46 28.00 -14.20
CA PRO A 596 10.77 29.26 -14.47
C PRO A 596 10.89 30.25 -13.30
N ASP A 597 10.83 29.77 -12.06
CA ASP A 597 10.85 30.59 -10.85
C ASP A 597 12.23 30.60 -10.19
N LYS A 598 12.62 31.75 -9.63
CA LYS A 598 13.85 31.87 -8.83
C LYS A 598 13.70 31.37 -7.40
N ASP A 599 12.47 31.33 -6.90
CA ASP A 599 12.13 31.02 -5.51
C ASP A 599 11.62 29.57 -5.32
N PHE A 600 11.50 28.81 -6.42
CA PHE A 600 11.18 27.38 -6.46
C PHE A 600 10.03 26.91 -5.54
N PRO A 601 8.82 27.47 -5.61
CA PRO A 601 7.73 27.07 -4.70
C PRO A 601 7.15 25.68 -5.01
N GLU A 602 7.33 25.19 -6.23
CA GLU A 602 6.69 23.99 -6.76
C GLU A 602 7.65 22.79 -6.87
N ASN A 603 7.07 21.60 -6.99
CA ASN A 603 7.82 20.45 -7.46
C ASN A 603 7.88 20.44 -9.00
N TYR A 604 9.07 20.14 -9.53
CA TYR A 604 9.29 19.95 -10.96
C TYR A 604 9.75 18.52 -11.17
N TRP A 605 9.06 17.81 -12.05
CA TRP A 605 9.31 16.40 -12.32
C TRP A 605 10.18 16.24 -13.55
N LEU A 606 11.41 15.78 -13.36
CA LEU A 606 12.27 15.37 -14.47
C LEU A 606 11.83 13.96 -14.92
N ILE A 607 11.29 13.88 -16.14
CA ILE A 607 10.78 12.64 -16.72
C ILE A 607 11.81 12.13 -17.73
N ILE A 608 12.39 10.97 -17.46
CA ILE A 608 13.43 10.35 -18.29
C ILE A 608 12.92 9.01 -18.82
N GLY A 609 12.72 8.93 -20.14
CA GLY A 609 12.56 7.65 -20.82
C GLY A 609 13.88 7.22 -21.43
N PHE A 610 14.41 6.07 -21.02
CA PHE A 610 15.69 5.54 -21.51
C PHE A 610 15.58 4.08 -21.90
N ASP A 611 16.42 3.64 -22.85
CA ASP A 611 16.67 2.24 -23.19
C ASP A 611 18.00 1.81 -22.58
N GLY A 612 18.02 0.69 -21.88
CA GLY A 612 19.23 0.15 -21.26
C GLY A 612 18.93 -0.96 -20.26
N ASP A 613 19.93 -1.37 -19.50
CA ASP A 613 19.76 -2.25 -18.33
C ASP A 613 19.33 -1.43 -17.11
N ARG A 614 20.03 -0.32 -16.84
CA ARG A 614 19.78 0.56 -15.71
C ARG A 614 20.25 1.98 -16.01
N ALA A 615 19.77 2.92 -15.21
CA ALA A 615 20.23 4.29 -15.15
C ALA A 615 20.81 4.59 -13.77
N GLU A 616 21.83 5.45 -13.74
CA GLU A 616 22.41 5.98 -12.51
C GLU A 616 22.45 7.51 -12.61
N LEU A 617 22.02 8.19 -11.56
CA LEU A 617 21.97 9.64 -11.42
C LEU A 617 23.06 10.10 -10.46
N TRP A 618 23.83 11.08 -10.90
CA TRP A 618 25.03 11.57 -10.23
C TRP A 618 24.95 13.09 -10.03
N MET A 619 25.34 13.54 -8.84
CA MET A 619 25.48 14.95 -8.45
C MET A 619 26.82 15.13 -7.75
N ASP A 620 27.59 16.15 -8.16
CA ASP A 620 28.90 16.49 -7.56
C ASP A 620 29.86 15.28 -7.45
N GLY A 621 29.79 14.35 -8.41
CA GLY A 621 30.62 13.15 -8.45
C GLY A 621 30.15 11.99 -7.55
N GLU A 622 29.01 12.13 -6.88
CA GLU A 622 28.40 11.08 -6.05
C GLU A 622 27.13 10.52 -6.70
N LEU A 623 26.93 9.19 -6.58
CA LEU A 623 25.68 8.54 -6.94
C LEU A 623 24.59 8.96 -5.95
N CYS A 624 23.50 9.53 -6.45
CA CYS A 624 22.37 10.01 -5.65
C CYS A 624 21.02 9.34 -6.01
N GLY A 625 20.97 8.57 -7.09
CA GLY A 625 19.79 7.80 -7.48
C GLY A 625 20.14 6.75 -8.53
N ASP A 626 19.33 5.71 -8.63
CA ASP A 626 19.48 4.67 -9.65
C ASP A 626 18.13 4.04 -9.99
N TRP A 627 18.01 3.46 -11.18
CA TRP A 627 16.76 2.91 -11.68
C TRP A 627 17.01 1.73 -12.61
N PHE A 628 16.35 0.59 -12.36
CA PHE A 628 16.37 -0.52 -13.30
C PHE A 628 15.36 -0.28 -14.43
N TYR A 629 15.74 -0.61 -15.66
CA TYR A 629 14.83 -0.44 -16.79
C TYR A 629 13.63 -1.39 -16.68
N THR A 630 12.42 -0.81 -16.61
CA THR A 630 11.14 -1.52 -16.62
C THR A 630 10.30 -1.21 -17.87
N GLY A 631 10.75 -0.26 -18.69
CA GLY A 631 9.96 0.33 -19.78
C GLY A 631 9.02 1.47 -19.36
N ASN A 632 8.88 1.73 -18.05
CA ASN A 632 8.27 2.95 -17.55
C ASN A 632 9.31 4.08 -17.52
N ASP A 633 8.84 5.32 -17.60
CA ASP A 633 9.71 6.49 -17.45
C ASP A 633 10.14 6.64 -15.99
N TRP A 634 11.40 7.03 -15.78
CA TRP A 634 11.88 7.41 -14.46
C TRP A 634 11.41 8.83 -14.13
N GLN A 635 10.68 8.98 -13.03
CA GLN A 635 10.05 10.24 -12.61
C GLN A 635 10.80 10.77 -11.38
N ILE A 636 11.65 11.78 -11.57
CA ILE A 636 12.52 12.30 -10.52
C ILE A 636 11.97 13.64 -10.02
N GLY A 637 11.68 13.74 -8.72
CA GLY A 637 11.23 14.98 -8.09
C GLY A 637 12.41 15.91 -7.83
N LEU A 638 12.55 16.99 -8.61
CA LEU A 638 13.71 17.90 -8.51
C LEU A 638 13.71 18.70 -7.20
N LYS A 639 12.55 18.92 -6.58
CA LYS A 639 12.42 19.48 -5.22
C LYS A 639 13.16 18.63 -4.18
N TYR A 640 13.20 17.31 -4.37
CA TYR A 640 13.88 16.39 -3.46
C TYR A 640 15.40 16.57 -3.44
N PHE A 641 15.97 17.16 -4.49
CA PHE A 641 17.40 17.43 -4.65
C PHE A 641 17.72 18.94 -4.54
N ASP A 642 16.82 19.72 -3.94
CA ASP A 642 16.96 21.17 -3.78
C ASP A 642 17.14 21.92 -5.13
N TRP A 643 16.42 21.48 -6.16
CA TRP A 643 16.36 22.07 -7.50
C TRP A 643 17.74 22.24 -8.17
N PRO A 644 18.46 21.13 -8.45
CA PRO A 644 19.78 21.18 -9.04
C PRO A 644 19.71 21.76 -10.46
N LYS A 645 20.68 22.59 -10.84
CA LYS A 645 20.76 23.14 -12.21
C LYS A 645 21.47 22.21 -13.18
N GLN A 646 22.26 21.28 -12.66
CA GLN A 646 23.04 20.34 -13.44
C GLN A 646 23.05 18.99 -12.73
N MET A 647 22.91 17.92 -13.51
CA MET A 647 23.04 16.54 -13.04
C MET A 647 23.72 15.71 -14.14
N THR A 648 24.32 14.59 -13.77
CA THR A 648 24.86 13.62 -14.73
C THR A 648 24.05 12.34 -14.67
N ILE A 649 23.70 11.78 -15.83
CA ILE A 649 23.05 10.47 -15.91
C ILE A 649 23.91 9.50 -16.74
N ARG A 650 24.04 8.28 -16.23
CA ARG A 650 24.70 7.16 -16.91
C ARG A 650 23.67 6.11 -17.25
N ILE A 651 23.59 5.73 -18.52
CA ILE A 651 22.75 4.63 -18.99
C ILE A 651 23.65 3.44 -19.30
N TYR A 652 23.33 2.29 -18.74
CA TYR A 652 24.08 1.05 -18.93
C TYR A 652 23.43 0.21 -20.04
N PRO A 653 24.23 -0.46 -20.89
CA PRO A 653 23.71 -1.24 -21.99
C PRO A 653 22.89 -2.43 -21.49
N VAL A 654 21.88 -2.81 -22.25
CA VAL A 654 20.99 -3.96 -21.97
C VAL A 654 21.80 -5.20 -21.64
N ARG A 655 21.41 -5.88 -20.56
CA ARG A 655 21.99 -7.14 -20.11
C ARG A 655 21.28 -8.33 -20.72
N GLU A 656 22.02 -9.40 -20.97
CA GLU A 656 21.46 -10.71 -21.28
C GLU A 656 20.88 -11.36 -20.00
N HIS A 657 19.89 -12.24 -20.13
CA HIS A 657 19.33 -13.02 -19.02
C HIS A 657 18.60 -12.21 -17.92
N VAL A 658 17.75 -11.27 -18.32
CA VAL A 658 16.83 -10.53 -17.42
C VAL A 658 15.40 -10.69 -17.94
N TYR A 659 14.45 -10.94 -17.04
CA TYR A 659 13.03 -10.78 -17.36
C TYR A 659 12.67 -9.30 -17.28
N VAL A 660 12.33 -8.71 -18.42
CA VAL A 660 11.74 -7.37 -18.50
C VAL A 660 10.45 -7.49 -19.28
N GLU A 661 9.34 -7.08 -18.68
CA GLU A 661 8.02 -7.22 -19.27
C GLU A 661 7.87 -6.36 -20.53
N LYS A 662 8.37 -5.11 -20.48
CA LYS A 662 8.49 -4.22 -21.65
C LYS A 662 9.93 -4.18 -22.13
N LYS A 663 10.23 -4.77 -23.28
CA LYS A 663 11.60 -4.83 -23.81
C LYS A 663 12.13 -3.44 -24.22
N PRO A 664 13.44 -3.17 -24.06
CA PRO A 664 14.06 -1.95 -24.59
C PRO A 664 14.11 -1.99 -26.12
N GLU A 665 13.93 -0.84 -26.76
CA GLU A 665 13.96 -0.68 -28.22
C GLU A 665 15.38 -0.51 -28.75
N GLN A 666 16.26 0.07 -27.92
CA GLN A 666 17.66 0.31 -28.23
C GLN A 666 18.56 -0.37 -27.20
N ARG A 667 19.86 -0.48 -27.53
CA ARG A 667 20.83 -1.08 -26.61
C ARG A 667 21.16 -0.19 -25.41
N CYS A 668 21.21 1.13 -25.62
CA CYS A 668 21.63 2.10 -24.61
C CYS A 668 21.32 3.52 -25.08
N GLY A 669 20.59 4.31 -24.28
CA GLY A 669 20.45 5.74 -24.50
C GLY A 669 19.16 6.34 -23.94
N ILE A 670 19.11 7.68 -23.92
CA ILE A 670 17.90 8.41 -23.56
C ILE A 670 17.01 8.54 -24.79
N ARG A 671 15.76 8.06 -24.69
CA ARG A 671 14.71 8.23 -25.71
C ARG A 671 14.01 9.58 -25.59
N LYS A 672 13.73 10.00 -24.35
CA LYS A 672 13.06 11.28 -24.07
C LYS A 672 13.49 11.85 -22.73
N ILE A 673 13.47 13.17 -22.64
CA ILE A 673 13.66 13.93 -21.42
C ILE A 673 12.82 15.20 -21.47
N HIS A 674 12.11 15.51 -20.40
CA HIS A 674 11.43 16.79 -20.23
C HIS A 674 11.18 17.06 -18.74
N VAL A 675 10.84 18.31 -18.41
CA VAL A 675 10.46 18.71 -17.06
C VAL A 675 8.98 19.07 -17.06
N GLN A 676 8.21 18.43 -16.18
CA GLN A 676 6.79 18.71 -15.98
C GLN A 676 6.59 19.46 -14.65
N THR A 677 5.87 20.58 -14.71
CA THR A 677 5.50 21.36 -13.52
C THR A 677 4.32 20.70 -12.81
N GLU A 678 4.44 20.50 -11.49
CA GLU A 678 3.30 20.25 -10.61
C GLU A 678 2.86 21.58 -10.00
N TYR A 679 1.58 21.92 -10.12
CA TYR A 679 1.01 23.15 -9.58
C TYR A 679 0.32 22.86 -8.25
N ARG A 680 0.61 23.70 -7.26
CA ARG A 680 -0.11 23.75 -5.99
C ARG A 680 -1.12 24.90 -5.99
N ILE A 681 -2.40 24.56 -6.07
CA ILE A 681 -3.50 25.53 -6.06
C ILE A 681 -4.13 25.56 -4.66
N SER A 682 -3.91 26.64 -3.91
CA SER A 682 -4.56 26.83 -2.60
C SER A 682 -6.07 27.00 -2.77
N LEU A 683 -6.84 26.07 -2.22
CA LEU A 683 -8.30 26.11 -2.17
C LEU A 683 -8.83 26.82 -0.91
N GLY A 684 -7.93 27.21 0.00
CA GLY A 684 -8.31 27.82 1.28
C GLY A 684 -8.98 26.82 2.22
N THR A 685 -9.89 27.31 3.06
CA THR A 685 -10.73 26.47 3.91
C THR A 685 -11.91 25.96 3.10
N LEU A 686 -12.00 24.63 2.92
CA LEU A 686 -13.16 23.99 2.30
C LEU A 686 -14.19 23.72 3.39
N GLU A 687 -15.12 24.67 3.61
CA GLU A 687 -16.24 24.53 4.56
C GLU A 687 -17.43 23.75 3.99
#